data_AF-A0AAV8ZHI3-F1
#
_entry.id   AF-A0AAV8ZHI3-F1
#
_cell.length_a   1.000
_cell.length_b   1.000
_cell.length_c   1.000
_cell.angle_alpha   90.00
_cell.angle_beta   90.00
_cell.angle_gamma   90.00
#
_symmetry.space_group_name_H-M   'P 1'
#
loop_
_entity.id
_entity.type
_entity.pdbx_description
1 polymer ?
#
loop_
_entity_poly.entity_id
_entity_poly.type
_entity_poly.pdbx_seq_one_letter_code
_entity_poly.pdbx_strand_id
1 'polypeptide(L)'
;MSFEYYTKWWIKAKQKFEDLYAKDDAFMKKQRPLKDRKLTSKLLGGLYVNYSLIVQEIDACLDQMAQPQKRNTIRKLMDAATVRLLELNNEMRNIEISEYYYVDGNLIEMKLVPYDVEILHPALFYPRPINVEDMWQKIQKGEKIFIPPEPVIEEQVEGLDQEAAQGGDSAAEGAGVEKKEEVVAEAAEKTDPAGGEEGEKKVKDKKDKRPKQPAFQIEQKQLTPEEIKEMERKKALEPGAAKKMPPPPVPEVTNPAANIIQNIWRGYSTRQWVKRKENDRRLLIGMNEPSWKSKEAFERFEKNLNVRREYRDQCIREYVEAIDQERTRILRVVAPGLFEDIGDEIREWFRQFYIRARCFDKIPEEEKGGTVLVIRCETFTPEQYLDDFEKRRKEKLKAKGQDKQKAKELKAKLKKQEADKKKKEAERKKKEAEAKQKKKKKMDEYEYEYFDTTSKPLYNQGAQEHREIWDKINDFENPFEKHYMDMITDEKCYEVQLEVRRQVDELMRIELELLQDALEEDKWKAKGKKGKRKKKNKKKGKKKGKKGKKGKKDPTGDRTTEDLFQELVDNGIIRTYPCVRLREYFGDFSYKNWDLRVKDFDPPATLLDVRQAVIMNCIMPLGVEVMKRPKSVLIAGPRQTGKHLLANAIFTETQCVLFDLSPEVTFEKYTGAKGMKMLIHLINKMTRLLAPSIIYFEAAEKNILQENS
;
A
#
# COMPACT_ATOMS: atom_id res chain seq x y z
N MET A 1 8.60 20.10 -17.68
CA MET A 1 7.36 20.36 -18.45
C MET A 1 6.56 21.43 -17.71
N SER A 2 5.77 22.24 -18.40
CA SER A 2 4.99 23.32 -17.77
C SER A 2 3.71 22.79 -17.12
N PHE A 3 3.23 23.50 -16.09
CA PHE A 3 1.93 23.27 -15.44
C PHE A 3 0.78 23.07 -16.45
N GLU A 4 0.71 23.96 -17.45
CA GLU A 4 -0.32 23.95 -18.49
C GLU A 4 -0.36 22.63 -19.29
N TYR A 5 0.78 21.97 -19.49
CA TYR A 5 0.83 20.69 -20.18
C TYR A 5 0.08 19.61 -19.40
N TYR A 6 0.31 19.52 -18.09
CA TYR A 6 -0.33 18.52 -17.24
C TYR A 6 -1.83 18.77 -17.08
N THR A 7 -2.25 20.04 -16.96
CA THR A 7 -3.68 20.39 -16.93
C THR A 7 -4.38 20.02 -18.23
N LYS A 8 -3.78 20.32 -19.39
CA LYS A 8 -4.31 19.90 -20.70
C LYS A 8 -4.34 18.39 -20.86
N TRP A 9 -3.35 17.69 -20.31
CA TRP A 9 -3.32 16.23 -20.33
C TRP A 9 -4.47 15.64 -19.51
N TRP A 10 -4.70 16.14 -18.29
CA TRP A 10 -5.84 15.75 -17.46
C TRP A 10 -7.18 15.96 -18.17
N ILE A 11 -7.42 17.13 -18.78
CA ILE A 11 -8.68 17.42 -19.48
C ILE A 11 -8.94 16.42 -20.61
N LYS A 12 -7.92 16.07 -21.39
CA LYS A 12 -8.02 15.06 -22.45
C LYS A 12 -8.32 13.67 -21.89
N ALA A 13 -7.65 13.28 -20.80
CA ALA A 13 -7.88 11.98 -20.14
C ALA A 13 -9.30 11.89 -19.55
N LYS A 14 -9.79 12.96 -18.91
CA LYS A 14 -11.16 13.06 -18.37
C LYS A 14 -12.21 12.87 -19.47
N GLN A 15 -12.07 13.58 -20.60
CA GLN A 15 -12.99 13.46 -21.73
C GLN A 15 -13.02 12.04 -22.31
N LYS A 16 -11.85 11.44 -22.52
CA LYS A 16 -11.76 10.04 -22.97
C LYS A 16 -12.44 9.08 -22.00
N PHE A 17 -12.31 9.32 -20.69
CA PHE A 17 -12.93 8.49 -19.66
C PHE A 17 -14.46 8.63 -19.65
N GLU A 18 -14.97 9.85 -19.75
CA GLU A 18 -16.40 10.12 -19.89
C GLU A 18 -16.99 9.45 -21.14
N ASP A 19 -16.30 9.55 -22.28
CA ASP A 19 -16.71 8.91 -23.54
C ASP A 19 -16.71 7.37 -23.44
N LEU A 20 -15.68 6.80 -22.82
CA LEU A 20 -15.57 5.35 -22.62
C LEU A 20 -16.67 4.85 -21.67
N TYR A 21 -16.87 5.56 -20.57
CA TYR A 21 -17.89 5.22 -19.58
C TYR A 21 -19.30 5.29 -20.20
N ALA A 22 -19.60 6.32 -21.00
CA ALA A 22 -20.86 6.41 -21.72
C ALA A 22 -21.07 5.26 -22.72
N LYS A 23 -20.00 4.79 -23.39
CA LYS A 23 -20.04 3.62 -24.28
C LYS A 23 -20.29 2.33 -23.51
N ASP A 24 -19.64 2.13 -22.37
CA ASP A 24 -19.85 0.95 -21.51
C ASP A 24 -21.27 0.94 -20.91
N ASP A 25 -21.76 2.08 -20.42
CA ASP A 25 -23.14 2.20 -19.93
C ASP A 25 -24.18 1.99 -21.04
N ALA A 26 -23.91 2.44 -22.27
CA ALA A 26 -24.77 2.15 -23.41
C ALA A 26 -24.73 0.67 -23.79
N PHE A 27 -23.55 0.04 -23.70
CA PHE A 27 -23.37 -1.40 -23.92
C PHE A 27 -24.19 -2.20 -22.89
N MET A 28 -24.15 -1.80 -21.62
CA MET A 28 -24.94 -2.37 -20.53
C MET A 28 -26.44 -2.32 -20.77
N LYS A 29 -26.95 -1.17 -21.20
CA LYS A 29 -28.40 -0.96 -21.36
C LYS A 29 -28.98 -1.70 -22.57
N LYS A 30 -28.15 -2.03 -23.56
CA LYS A 30 -28.60 -2.55 -24.86
C LYS A 30 -28.63 -4.08 -24.95
N GLN A 31 -27.95 -4.82 -24.09
CA GLN A 31 -27.74 -6.25 -24.35
C GLN A 31 -28.77 -7.18 -23.70
N ARG A 32 -29.34 -8.05 -24.56
CA ARG A 32 -29.93 -9.35 -24.20
C ARG A 32 -28.79 -10.31 -23.88
N PRO A 33 -29.03 -11.40 -23.12
CA PRO A 33 -27.99 -12.37 -22.83
C PRO A 33 -27.29 -12.85 -24.12
N LEU A 34 -25.96 -12.75 -24.16
CA LEU A 34 -25.17 -13.18 -25.32
C LEU A 34 -24.92 -14.69 -25.24
N LYS A 35 -25.28 -15.41 -26.30
CA LYS A 35 -25.06 -16.87 -26.40
C LYS A 35 -23.71 -17.26 -27.01
N ASP A 36 -23.09 -16.35 -27.75
CA ASP A 36 -21.84 -16.62 -28.46
C ASP A 36 -20.62 -16.24 -27.61
N ARG A 37 -19.95 -17.26 -27.05
CA ARG A 37 -18.73 -17.10 -26.22
C ARG A 37 -17.63 -16.28 -26.90
N LYS A 38 -17.36 -16.54 -28.18
CA LYS A 38 -16.31 -15.84 -28.95
C LYS A 38 -16.64 -14.36 -29.14
N LEU A 39 -17.91 -14.04 -29.42
CA LEU A 39 -18.36 -12.65 -29.58
C LEU A 39 -18.32 -11.90 -28.24
N THR A 40 -18.76 -12.52 -27.15
CA THR A 40 -18.66 -11.93 -25.81
C THR A 40 -17.20 -11.64 -25.44
N SER A 41 -16.30 -12.61 -25.66
CA SER A 41 -14.86 -12.46 -25.40
C SER A 41 -14.25 -11.30 -26.20
N LYS A 42 -14.64 -11.15 -27.48
CA LYS A 42 -14.18 -10.04 -28.32
C LYS A 42 -14.67 -8.68 -27.78
N LEU A 43 -15.97 -8.55 -27.50
CA LEU A 43 -16.56 -7.30 -27.03
C LEU A 43 -15.99 -6.86 -25.67
N LEU A 44 -15.93 -7.77 -24.70
CA LEU A 44 -15.37 -7.49 -23.38
C LEU A 44 -13.86 -7.26 -23.44
N GLY A 45 -13.14 -7.99 -24.29
CA GLY A 45 -11.73 -7.73 -24.56
C GLY A 45 -11.48 -6.33 -25.13
N GLY A 46 -12.38 -5.82 -25.97
CA GLY A 46 -12.30 -4.45 -26.49
C GLY A 46 -12.52 -3.40 -25.39
N LEU A 47 -13.47 -3.62 -24.48
CA LEU A 47 -13.63 -2.76 -23.30
C LEU A 47 -12.41 -2.84 -22.38
N TYR A 48 -11.87 -4.04 -22.14
CA TYR A 48 -10.69 -4.27 -21.31
C TYR A 48 -9.49 -3.46 -21.81
N VAL A 49 -9.20 -3.50 -23.12
CA VAL A 49 -8.10 -2.74 -23.72
C VAL A 49 -8.31 -1.23 -23.52
N ASN A 50 -9.51 -0.72 -23.80
CA ASN A 50 -9.81 0.70 -23.63
C ASN A 50 -9.68 1.16 -22.16
N TYR A 51 -10.21 0.38 -21.21
CA TYR A 51 -10.07 0.69 -19.79
C TYR A 51 -8.62 0.63 -19.32
N SER A 52 -7.81 -0.30 -19.87
CA SER A 52 -6.39 -0.39 -19.55
C SER A 52 -5.63 0.88 -19.95
N LEU A 53 -5.89 1.40 -21.16
CA LEU A 53 -5.31 2.65 -21.63
C LEU A 53 -5.72 3.84 -20.75
N ILE A 54 -7.00 3.91 -20.38
CA ILE A 54 -7.49 5.00 -19.53
C ILE A 54 -6.89 4.93 -18.12
N VAL A 55 -6.77 3.74 -17.54
CA VAL A 55 -6.11 3.57 -16.24
C VAL A 55 -4.68 4.09 -16.31
N GLN A 56 -3.91 3.76 -17.35
CA GLN A 56 -2.54 4.28 -17.53
C GLN A 56 -2.51 5.81 -17.73
N GLU A 57 -3.42 6.37 -18.53
CA GLU A 57 -3.47 7.82 -18.77
C GLU A 57 -3.83 8.61 -17.51
N ILE A 58 -4.84 8.16 -16.75
CA ILE A 58 -5.22 8.79 -15.48
C ILE A 58 -4.11 8.61 -14.44
N ASP A 59 -3.47 7.44 -14.39
CA ASP A 59 -2.38 7.18 -13.46
C ASP A 59 -1.15 8.05 -13.75
N ALA A 60 -0.80 8.26 -15.02
CA ALA A 60 0.25 9.20 -15.41
C ALA A 60 -0.11 10.65 -15.07
N CYS A 61 -1.38 11.04 -15.20
CA CYS A 61 -1.86 12.36 -14.76
C CYS A 61 -1.75 12.51 -13.23
N LEU A 62 -2.15 11.49 -12.48
CA LEU A 62 -2.04 11.47 -11.03
C LEU A 62 -0.57 11.55 -10.62
N ASP A 63 0.32 10.72 -11.17
CA ASP A 63 1.74 10.72 -10.80
C ASP A 63 2.37 12.11 -10.86
N GLN A 64 1.98 12.92 -11.84
CA GLN A 64 2.58 14.23 -12.09
C GLN A 64 1.83 15.40 -11.43
N MET A 65 0.66 15.16 -10.85
CA MET A 65 -0.14 16.16 -10.14
C MET A 65 0.34 16.35 -8.70
N ALA A 66 0.73 17.57 -8.34
CA ALA A 66 1.17 17.96 -7.01
C ALA A 66 0.01 18.41 -6.11
N GLN A 67 -1.10 18.91 -6.67
CA GLN A 67 -2.27 19.35 -5.89
C GLN A 67 -2.90 18.18 -5.08
N PRO A 68 -2.83 18.19 -3.73
CA PRO A 68 -3.21 17.02 -2.92
C PRO A 68 -4.72 16.79 -2.86
N GLN A 69 -5.53 17.85 -2.74
CA GLN A 69 -6.99 17.72 -2.65
C GLN A 69 -7.61 17.27 -3.99
N LYS A 70 -7.11 17.78 -5.11
CA LYS A 70 -7.56 17.39 -6.46
C LYS A 70 -7.15 15.96 -6.78
N ARG A 71 -5.96 15.55 -6.32
CA ARG A 71 -5.50 14.17 -6.40
C ARG A 71 -6.49 13.20 -5.76
N ASN A 72 -7.10 13.55 -4.61
CA ASN A 72 -8.07 12.69 -3.94
C ASN A 72 -9.35 12.47 -4.77
N THR A 73 -9.88 13.50 -5.44
CA THR A 73 -11.08 13.36 -6.28
C THR A 73 -10.77 12.57 -7.56
N ILE A 74 -9.62 12.84 -8.19
CA ILE A 74 -9.17 12.10 -9.38
C ILE A 74 -8.83 10.65 -9.02
N ARG A 75 -8.30 10.39 -7.82
CA ARG A 75 -8.06 9.03 -7.32
C ARG A 75 -9.34 8.22 -7.26
N LYS A 76 -10.47 8.81 -6.85
CA LYS A 76 -11.78 8.13 -6.87
C LYS A 76 -12.20 7.73 -8.30
N LEU A 77 -11.94 8.59 -9.29
CA LEU A 77 -12.19 8.29 -10.70
C LEU A 77 -11.28 7.17 -11.23
N MET A 78 -9.99 7.21 -10.86
CA MET A 78 -9.02 6.16 -11.19
C MET A 78 -9.40 4.82 -10.54
N ASP A 79 -9.80 4.81 -9.28
CA ASP A 79 -10.29 3.63 -8.58
C ASP A 79 -11.53 3.07 -9.28
N ALA A 80 -12.47 3.91 -9.74
CA ALA A 80 -13.63 3.47 -10.52
C ALA A 80 -13.24 2.79 -11.85
N ALA A 81 -12.29 3.37 -12.60
CA ALA A 81 -11.76 2.76 -13.82
C ALA A 81 -11.04 1.42 -13.54
N THR A 82 -10.26 1.37 -12.47
CA THR A 82 -9.50 0.18 -12.04
C THR A 82 -10.44 -0.93 -11.58
N VAL A 83 -11.49 -0.62 -10.82
CA VAL A 83 -12.54 -1.56 -10.43
C VAL A 83 -13.18 -2.17 -11.68
N ARG A 84 -13.56 -1.33 -12.65
CA ARG A 84 -14.19 -1.83 -13.87
C ARG A 84 -13.25 -2.70 -14.69
N LEU A 85 -11.96 -2.35 -14.76
CA LEU A 85 -10.94 -3.16 -15.41
C LEU A 85 -10.76 -4.53 -14.71
N LEU A 86 -10.79 -4.57 -13.38
CA LEU A 86 -10.71 -5.81 -12.61
C LEU A 86 -11.97 -6.68 -12.77
N GLU A 87 -13.15 -6.08 -12.86
CA GLU A 87 -14.39 -6.77 -13.20
C GLU A 87 -14.30 -7.41 -14.59
N LEU A 88 -13.87 -6.65 -15.60
CA LEU A 88 -13.64 -7.15 -16.96
C LEU A 88 -12.60 -8.28 -17.00
N ASN A 89 -11.50 -8.16 -16.24
CA ASN A 89 -10.51 -9.24 -16.08
C ASN A 89 -11.15 -10.51 -15.51
N ASN A 90 -11.98 -10.40 -14.46
CA ASN A 90 -12.67 -11.55 -13.89
C ASN A 90 -13.72 -12.14 -14.86
N GLU A 91 -14.46 -11.30 -15.59
CA GLU A 91 -15.40 -11.71 -16.62
C GLU A 91 -14.70 -12.49 -17.74
N MET A 92 -13.60 -11.97 -18.28
CA MET A 92 -12.79 -12.64 -19.31
C MET A 92 -12.24 -13.99 -18.83
N ARG A 93 -11.72 -14.07 -17.59
CA ARG A 93 -11.25 -15.33 -16.99
C ARG A 93 -12.37 -16.35 -16.84
N ASN A 94 -13.57 -15.92 -16.46
CA ASN A 94 -14.74 -16.81 -16.35
C ASN A 94 -15.23 -17.29 -17.71
N ILE A 95 -15.18 -16.43 -18.73
CA ILE A 95 -15.54 -16.78 -20.10
C ILE A 95 -14.54 -17.76 -20.69
N GLU A 96 -13.24 -17.54 -20.49
CA GLU A 96 -12.20 -18.43 -21.01
C GLU A 96 -12.00 -19.69 -20.17
N ILE A 97 -12.45 -19.70 -18.91
CA ILE A 97 -12.21 -20.76 -17.91
C ILE A 97 -10.69 -21.00 -17.74
N SER A 98 -9.91 -19.93 -17.83
CA SER A 98 -8.45 -19.95 -17.75
C SER A 98 -7.98 -18.72 -16.99
N GLU A 99 -6.88 -18.87 -16.28
CA GLU A 99 -6.23 -17.75 -15.59
C GLU A 99 -5.63 -16.73 -16.55
N TYR A 100 -5.24 -17.21 -17.73
CA TYR A 100 -4.68 -16.45 -18.85
C TYR A 100 -5.74 -16.30 -19.93
N TYR A 101 -5.86 -15.10 -20.47
CA TYR A 101 -6.71 -14.79 -21.63
C TYR A 101 -5.96 -13.86 -22.57
N TYR A 102 -6.33 -13.89 -23.84
CA TYR A 102 -5.61 -13.20 -24.90
C TYR A 102 -6.53 -12.23 -25.63
N VAL A 103 -6.13 -10.95 -25.66
CA VAL A 103 -6.90 -9.87 -26.31
C VAL A 103 -6.30 -9.42 -27.64
N ASP A 104 -5.36 -10.20 -28.20
CA ASP A 104 -4.61 -9.87 -29.43
C ASP A 104 -5.51 -9.49 -30.62
N GLY A 105 -6.64 -10.18 -30.80
CA GLY A 105 -7.60 -9.83 -31.85
C GLY A 105 -8.09 -8.38 -31.77
N ASN A 106 -8.34 -7.88 -30.56
CA ASN A 106 -8.73 -6.48 -30.34
C ASN A 106 -7.54 -5.53 -30.41
N LEU A 107 -6.36 -5.96 -29.96
CA LEU A 107 -5.12 -5.17 -30.08
C LEU A 107 -4.79 -4.88 -31.53
N ILE A 108 -4.91 -5.88 -32.41
CA ILE A 108 -4.69 -5.73 -33.86
C ILE A 108 -5.68 -4.72 -34.46
N GLU A 109 -6.96 -4.80 -34.09
CA GLU A 109 -7.98 -3.85 -34.56
C GLU A 109 -7.69 -2.40 -34.12
N MET A 110 -7.17 -2.23 -32.91
CA MET A 110 -6.80 -0.92 -32.35
C MET A 110 -5.38 -0.47 -32.73
N LYS A 111 -4.62 -1.30 -33.46
CA LYS A 111 -3.20 -1.10 -33.80
C LYS A 111 -2.30 -0.90 -32.57
N LEU A 112 -2.55 -1.68 -31.54
CA LEU A 112 -1.80 -1.70 -30.28
C LEU A 112 -0.97 -2.97 -30.16
N VAL A 113 0.05 -2.93 -29.31
CA VAL A 113 0.89 -4.06 -28.94
C VAL A 113 0.55 -4.49 -27.50
N PRO A 114 0.70 -5.77 -27.11
CA PRO A 114 0.47 -6.20 -25.72
C PRO A 114 1.19 -5.35 -24.66
N TYR A 115 2.38 -4.83 -24.97
CA TYR A 115 3.13 -3.90 -24.10
C TYR A 115 2.39 -2.58 -23.82
N ASP A 116 1.52 -2.11 -24.72
CA ASP A 116 0.77 -0.86 -24.53
C ASP A 116 -0.38 -1.03 -23.53
N VAL A 117 -0.89 -2.26 -23.37
CA VAL A 117 -2.00 -2.58 -22.43
C VAL A 117 -1.47 -3.01 -21.07
N GLU A 118 -0.19 -3.34 -20.97
CA GLU A 118 0.44 -3.73 -19.73
C GLU A 118 0.59 -2.54 -18.76
N ILE A 119 0.03 -2.69 -17.57
CA ILE A 119 -0.02 -1.62 -16.58
C ILE A 119 1.12 -1.81 -15.57
N LEU A 120 2.21 -1.07 -15.76
CA LEU A 120 3.44 -1.19 -14.97
C LEU A 120 3.68 -0.01 -14.00
N HIS A 121 2.73 0.91 -13.85
CA HIS A 121 3.02 2.19 -13.24
C HIS A 121 2.79 2.20 -11.69
N PRO A 122 3.73 2.74 -10.88
CA PRO A 122 3.67 2.67 -9.40
C PRO A 122 2.55 3.47 -8.72
N ALA A 123 1.93 4.43 -9.40
CA ALA A 123 0.98 5.36 -8.77
C ALA A 123 -0.41 4.75 -8.52
N LEU A 124 -0.67 3.53 -8.99
CA LEU A 124 -1.87 2.75 -8.69
C LEU A 124 -1.96 2.29 -7.23
N PHE A 125 -0.90 2.45 -6.44
CA PHE A 125 -0.83 1.93 -5.09
C PHE A 125 -1.05 3.02 -4.05
N TYR A 126 -1.71 2.67 -2.94
CA TYR A 126 -1.75 3.53 -1.78
C TYR A 126 -0.33 3.57 -1.19
N PRO A 127 0.33 4.75 -1.14
CA PRO A 127 1.63 4.84 -0.50
C PRO A 127 1.51 4.42 0.96
N ARG A 128 2.59 3.86 1.52
CA ARG A 128 2.62 3.55 2.95
C ARG A 128 2.29 4.81 3.76
N PRO A 129 1.54 4.68 4.88
CA PRO A 129 1.38 5.77 5.81
C PRO A 129 2.75 6.32 6.23
N ILE A 130 2.87 7.65 6.33
CA ILE A 130 4.15 8.34 6.61
C ILE A 130 4.86 7.72 7.83
N ASN A 131 4.14 7.48 8.92
CA ASN A 131 4.69 6.85 10.12
C ASN A 131 5.31 5.46 9.87
N VAL A 132 4.74 4.68 8.96
CA VAL A 132 5.25 3.34 8.59
C VAL A 132 6.43 3.46 7.64
N GLU A 133 6.40 4.43 6.73
CA GLU A 133 7.53 4.74 5.85
C GLU A 133 8.75 5.18 6.66
N ASP A 134 8.58 6.05 7.66
CA ASP A 134 9.67 6.50 8.52
C ASP A 134 10.27 5.34 9.32
N MET A 135 9.44 4.45 9.88
CA MET A 135 9.91 3.22 10.52
C MET A 135 10.67 2.32 9.55
N TRP A 136 10.18 2.18 8.31
CA TRP A 136 10.83 1.37 7.28
C TRP A 136 12.18 1.95 6.85
N GLN A 137 12.27 3.28 6.68
CA GLN A 137 13.53 3.97 6.37
C GLN A 137 14.56 3.80 7.49
N LYS A 138 14.14 3.83 8.76
CA LYS A 138 15.01 3.55 9.91
C LYS A 138 15.57 2.12 9.87
N ILE A 139 14.75 1.12 9.50
CA ILE A 139 15.23 -0.26 9.31
C ILE A 139 16.25 -0.34 8.18
N GLN A 140 16.00 0.30 7.04
CA GLN A 140 16.95 0.30 5.93
C GLN A 140 18.30 0.93 6.31
N LYS A 141 18.29 1.92 7.22
CA LYS A 141 19.50 2.54 7.78
C LYS A 141 20.16 1.72 8.89
N GLY A 142 19.50 0.66 9.37
CA GLY A 142 20.00 -0.19 10.46
C GLY A 142 19.83 0.40 11.87
N GLU A 143 18.96 1.39 12.03
CA GLU A 143 18.69 2.03 13.33
C GLU A 143 17.70 1.21 14.16
N LYS A 144 17.95 1.05 15.47
CA LYS A 144 16.99 0.46 16.41
C LYS A 144 15.87 1.46 16.69
N ILE A 145 14.62 1.05 16.49
CA ILE A 145 13.45 1.92 16.67
C ILE A 145 13.09 2.07 18.14
N PHE A 146 13.31 1.00 18.92
CA PHE A 146 13.10 1.00 20.36
C PHE A 146 14.40 0.60 21.08
N ILE A 147 14.84 1.46 22.00
CA ILE A 147 15.88 1.16 22.97
C ILE A 147 15.16 1.00 24.31
N PRO A 148 15.18 -0.18 24.94
CA PRO A 148 14.62 -0.34 26.28
C PRO A 148 15.25 0.68 27.24
N PRO A 149 14.48 1.36 28.10
CA PRO A 149 15.06 2.24 29.11
C PRO A 149 16.05 1.42 29.95
N GLU A 150 17.26 1.95 30.15
CA GLU A 150 18.27 1.30 30.98
C GLU A 150 17.67 0.99 32.36
N PRO A 151 17.89 -0.20 32.92
CA PRO A 151 17.44 -0.48 34.27
C PRO A 151 18.14 0.50 35.21
N VAL A 152 17.36 1.35 35.87
CA VAL A 152 17.85 2.16 36.99
C VAL A 152 18.31 1.18 38.05
N ILE A 153 19.62 1.01 38.18
CA ILE A 153 20.22 0.35 39.33
C ILE A 153 19.98 1.32 40.49
N GLU A 154 19.00 1.03 41.33
CA GLU A 154 18.91 1.66 42.64
C GLU A 154 20.15 1.21 43.42
N GLU A 155 21.17 2.07 43.46
CA GLU A 155 22.28 1.90 44.39
C GLU A 155 21.70 1.85 45.81
N GLN A 156 21.85 0.69 46.44
CA GLN A 156 21.64 0.54 47.87
C GLN A 156 22.70 1.37 48.58
N VAL A 157 22.31 2.55 49.05
CA VAL A 157 23.12 3.35 49.96
C VAL A 157 23.13 2.64 51.32
N GLU A 158 24.11 1.77 51.55
CA GLU A 158 24.55 1.42 52.90
C GLU A 158 25.39 2.60 53.44
N GLY A 159 24.71 3.55 54.08
CA GLY A 159 25.33 4.62 54.85
C GLY A 159 25.67 4.14 56.26
N LEU A 160 26.97 3.92 56.50
CA LEU A 160 27.56 3.90 57.83
C LEU A 160 27.81 5.34 58.30
N ASP A 161 27.25 5.62 59.48
CA ASP A 161 27.69 6.52 60.55
C ASP A 161 27.96 8.00 60.25
N GLN A 162 27.02 8.80 60.78
CA GLN A 162 27.21 10.18 61.21
C GLN A 162 28.27 10.23 62.32
N GLU A 163 29.17 11.22 62.29
CA GLU A 163 29.11 12.34 63.24
C GLU A 163 30.17 13.40 62.96
N ALA A 164 29.72 14.64 63.11
CA ALA A 164 30.46 15.86 62.86
C ALA A 164 31.31 16.25 64.09
N ALA A 165 32.52 16.75 63.84
CA ALA A 165 33.22 17.63 64.76
C ALA A 165 33.73 18.84 63.97
N GLN A 166 33.20 20.00 64.35
CA GLN A 166 33.56 21.33 63.85
C GLN A 166 34.95 21.76 64.37
N GLY A 167 35.66 22.55 63.57
CA GLY A 167 36.63 23.51 64.12
C GLY A 167 37.78 23.91 63.18
N GLY A 168 37.77 25.16 62.73
CA GLY A 168 38.97 26.02 62.76
C GLY A 168 39.83 26.18 61.50
N ASP A 169 39.80 27.41 60.97
CA ASP A 169 40.94 28.24 60.53
C ASP A 169 41.63 28.07 59.14
N SER A 170 41.28 29.04 58.28
CA SER A 170 42.12 30.01 57.55
C SER A 170 43.45 29.64 56.86
N ALA A 171 43.57 30.25 55.67
CA ALA A 171 44.74 30.93 55.10
C ALA A 171 45.55 30.20 54.02
N ALA A 172 46.11 31.03 53.15
CA ALA A 172 46.55 30.75 51.80
C ALA A 172 48.06 30.45 51.70
N GLU A 173 48.43 30.10 50.46
CA GLU A 173 49.78 30.16 49.85
C GLU A 173 50.80 29.05 50.17
N GLY A 174 51.34 28.46 49.09
CA GLY A 174 52.76 28.06 49.06
C GLY A 174 53.12 26.71 48.43
N ALA A 175 53.31 26.72 47.10
CA ALA A 175 54.40 26.07 46.35
C ALA A 175 54.53 24.53 46.23
N GLY A 176 54.56 24.07 44.97
CA GLY A 176 55.58 23.12 44.46
C GLY A 176 55.07 21.78 43.90
N VAL A 177 54.95 21.63 42.55
CA VAL A 177 55.92 20.89 41.67
C VAL A 177 55.70 19.37 41.77
N GLU A 178 55.18 18.59 40.81
CA GLU A 178 55.38 18.37 39.36
C GLU A 178 54.39 17.24 38.92
N LYS A 179 53.97 16.96 37.68
CA LYS A 179 54.28 17.39 36.30
C LYS A 179 53.22 16.77 35.35
N LYS A 180 52.86 17.53 34.29
CA LYS A 180 52.44 17.12 32.92
C LYS A 180 51.00 16.58 32.76
N GLU A 181 49.98 17.32 32.26
CA GLU A 181 49.84 18.18 31.04
C GLU A 181 50.26 17.45 29.74
N GLU A 182 49.54 17.43 28.61
CA GLU A 182 48.46 18.22 28.00
C GLU A 182 47.83 17.36 26.84
N VAL A 183 46.52 17.36 26.51
CA VAL A 183 45.69 18.36 25.76
C VAL A 183 46.15 18.47 24.28
N VAL A 184 45.46 17.86 23.31
CA VAL A 184 44.23 18.26 22.55
C VAL A 184 44.49 19.18 21.34
N ALA A 185 43.68 18.91 20.29
CA ALA A 185 43.20 19.80 19.23
C ALA A 185 43.90 19.85 17.86
N GLU A 186 43.20 19.27 16.88
CA GLU A 186 42.46 19.94 15.78
C GLU A 186 43.15 20.79 14.68
N ALA A 187 42.71 20.47 13.46
CA ALA A 187 42.30 21.35 12.35
C ALA A 187 43.28 21.80 11.23
N ALA A 188 42.96 21.31 10.02
CA ALA A 188 42.83 21.96 8.69
C ALA A 188 43.97 22.78 8.05
N GLU A 189 44.42 22.41 6.83
CA GLU A 189 43.95 22.90 5.51
C GLU A 189 44.92 22.53 4.34
N LYS A 190 44.32 22.22 3.16
CA LYS A 190 44.76 22.39 1.75
C LYS A 190 46.15 21.91 1.24
N THR A 191 46.12 21.04 0.22
CA THR A 191 46.45 21.31 -1.22
C THR A 191 46.80 20.00 -1.97
N ASP A 192 46.18 19.79 -3.13
CA ASP A 192 46.65 18.88 -4.20
C ASP A 192 47.88 19.51 -4.89
N PRO A 193 48.85 18.75 -5.50
CA PRO A 193 48.55 17.82 -6.59
C PRO A 193 49.46 16.57 -6.78
N ALA A 194 48.90 15.63 -7.55
CA ALA A 194 49.53 14.76 -8.56
C ALA A 194 50.87 14.02 -8.28
N GLY A 195 50.82 12.69 -8.39
CA GLY A 195 51.84 11.89 -9.10
C GLY A 195 52.46 10.72 -8.33
N GLY A 196 52.43 9.54 -8.95
CA GLY A 196 53.57 8.61 -8.95
C GLY A 196 53.60 7.47 -7.92
N GLU A 197 53.17 6.30 -8.39
CA GLU A 197 53.78 4.96 -8.27
C GLU A 197 54.61 4.55 -7.03
N GLU A 198 54.16 3.42 -6.46
CA GLU A 198 54.89 2.18 -6.10
C GLU A 198 56.30 2.23 -5.48
N GLY A 199 56.45 1.45 -4.39
CA GLY A 199 57.76 0.95 -3.99
C GLY A 199 57.86 0.36 -2.58
N GLU A 200 57.31 -0.84 -2.37
CA GLU A 200 57.59 -1.66 -1.18
C GLU A 200 59.08 -2.06 -1.09
N LYS A 201 59.65 -1.98 0.11
CA LYS A 201 60.89 -2.66 0.50
C LYS A 201 60.56 -4.01 1.13
N LYS A 202 61.20 -5.08 0.64
CA LYS A 202 61.28 -6.40 1.29
C LYS A 202 62.25 -6.39 2.47
N VAL A 203 61.91 -7.12 3.53
CA VAL A 203 62.88 -7.78 4.43
C VAL A 203 62.56 -9.28 4.49
N LYS A 204 63.62 -10.09 4.40
CA LYS A 204 63.64 -11.56 4.42
C LYS A 204 63.75 -12.06 5.85
N ASP A 205 63.22 -13.25 6.14
CA ASP A 205 64.00 -14.24 6.92
C ASP A 205 63.65 -15.70 6.58
N LYS A 206 64.68 -16.54 6.67
CA LYS A 206 64.78 -17.94 6.23
C LYS A 206 64.58 -18.93 7.39
N LYS A 207 64.08 -20.15 7.11
CA LYS A 207 64.85 -21.42 7.25
C LYS A 207 64.07 -22.68 6.82
N ASP A 208 64.82 -23.56 6.14
CA ASP A 208 64.46 -24.82 5.47
C ASP A 208 64.17 -26.02 6.41
N LYS A 209 63.32 -26.97 5.95
CA LYS A 209 63.70 -28.35 5.54
C LYS A 209 62.50 -29.15 4.99
N ARG A 210 62.78 -29.96 3.95
CA ARG A 210 61.89 -30.54 2.91
C ARG A 210 60.86 -31.58 3.41
N PRO A 211 59.71 -31.70 2.70
CA PRO A 211 59.43 -32.93 1.95
C PRO A 211 58.98 -32.68 0.48
N LYS A 212 58.78 -33.78 -0.25
CA LYS A 212 58.77 -33.93 -1.72
C LYS A 212 57.49 -33.41 -2.41
N GLN A 213 57.73 -32.75 -3.55
CA GLN A 213 56.90 -32.29 -4.69
C GLN A 213 55.36 -32.38 -4.61
N PRO A 214 54.71 -31.24 -4.90
CA PRO A 214 53.63 -31.21 -5.88
C PRO A 214 53.88 -30.17 -6.99
N ALA A 215 53.13 -30.32 -8.08
CA ALA A 215 53.25 -29.67 -9.38
C ALA A 215 53.30 -28.13 -9.32
N PHE A 216 54.31 -27.55 -9.98
CA PHE A 216 54.41 -26.13 -10.26
C PHE A 216 53.51 -25.80 -11.46
N GLN A 217 52.30 -25.29 -11.21
CA GLN A 217 51.59 -24.47 -12.20
C GLN A 217 52.35 -23.15 -12.29
N ILE A 218 52.96 -22.91 -13.44
CA ILE A 218 53.58 -21.63 -13.77
C ILE A 218 52.43 -20.65 -14.01
N GLU A 219 52.21 -19.71 -13.08
CA GLU A 219 51.42 -18.51 -13.35
C GLU A 219 52.11 -17.73 -14.48
N GLN A 220 51.57 -17.90 -15.69
CA GLN A 220 51.90 -17.02 -16.80
C GLN A 220 51.26 -15.67 -16.50
N LYS A 221 52.09 -14.66 -16.25
CA LYS A 221 51.68 -13.26 -16.25
C LYS A 221 50.96 -13.01 -17.58
N GLN A 222 49.64 -12.85 -17.55
CA GLN A 222 48.85 -12.58 -18.76
C GLN A 222 49.21 -11.16 -19.22
N LEU A 223 50.03 -11.08 -20.27
CA LEU A 223 50.32 -9.82 -20.93
C LEU A 223 49.02 -9.22 -21.46
N THR A 224 48.87 -7.92 -21.29
CA THR A 224 47.70 -7.21 -21.82
C THR A 224 47.70 -7.29 -23.35
N PRO A 225 46.52 -7.28 -24.02
CA PRO A 225 46.45 -7.36 -25.48
C PRO A 225 47.25 -6.29 -26.23
N GLU A 226 47.53 -5.16 -25.56
CA GLU A 226 48.32 -4.05 -26.10
C GLU A 226 49.82 -4.34 -26.03
N GLU A 227 50.32 -4.91 -24.93
CA GLU A 227 51.73 -5.33 -24.79
C GLU A 227 52.08 -6.48 -25.74
N ILE A 228 51.15 -7.39 -26.01
CA ILE A 228 51.31 -8.45 -27.01
C ILE A 228 51.46 -7.85 -28.41
N LYS A 229 50.61 -6.87 -28.75
CA LYS A 229 50.71 -6.16 -30.04
C LYS A 229 52.00 -5.35 -30.17
N GLU A 230 52.48 -4.75 -29.09
CA GLU A 230 53.74 -4.02 -29.09
C GLU A 230 54.94 -4.94 -29.23
N MET A 231 54.93 -6.10 -28.56
CA MET A 231 55.96 -7.12 -28.74
C MET A 231 55.93 -7.73 -30.15
N GLU A 232 54.76 -7.91 -30.74
CA GLU A 232 54.61 -8.36 -32.12
C GLU A 232 55.11 -7.31 -33.11
N ARG A 233 54.84 -6.02 -32.86
CA ARG A 233 55.39 -4.91 -33.67
C ARG A 233 56.91 -4.80 -33.56
N LYS A 234 57.47 -4.96 -32.35
CA LYS A 234 58.92 -4.95 -32.13
C LYS A 234 59.61 -6.18 -32.74
N LYS A 235 59.01 -7.38 -32.63
CA LYS A 235 59.48 -8.60 -33.31
C LYS A 235 59.40 -8.52 -34.84
N ALA A 236 58.45 -7.77 -35.38
CA ALA A 236 58.35 -7.55 -36.82
C ALA A 236 59.41 -6.58 -37.36
N LEU A 237 60.09 -5.80 -36.50
CA LEU A 237 61.07 -4.79 -36.87
C LEU A 237 62.54 -5.21 -36.67
N GLU A 238 62.82 -6.37 -36.07
CA GLU A 238 64.20 -6.88 -35.97
C GLU A 238 64.64 -7.62 -37.25
N PRO A 239 65.71 -7.19 -37.94
CA PRO A 239 66.24 -7.89 -39.10
C PRO A 239 67.14 -9.04 -38.63
N GLY A 240 66.53 -10.17 -38.26
CA GLY A 240 67.23 -11.36 -37.79
C GLY A 240 66.67 -12.65 -38.39
N ALA A 241 67.52 -13.38 -39.11
CA ALA A 241 67.32 -14.68 -39.74
C ALA A 241 66.52 -14.70 -41.05
N ALA A 242 67.26 -14.49 -42.14
CA ALA A 242 66.88 -14.84 -43.50
C ALA A 242 66.44 -16.31 -43.59
N LYS A 243 65.12 -16.56 -43.51
CA LYS A 243 64.52 -17.73 -44.16
C LYS A 243 64.85 -17.58 -45.65
N LYS A 244 65.57 -18.56 -46.22
CA LYS A 244 65.77 -18.67 -47.68
C LYS A 244 64.41 -18.45 -48.34
N MET A 245 64.25 -17.30 -48.99
CA MET A 245 63.06 -17.02 -49.79
C MET A 245 62.96 -18.13 -50.83
N PRO A 246 61.78 -18.76 -51.04
CA PRO A 246 61.58 -19.56 -52.23
C PRO A 246 61.89 -18.67 -53.45
N PRO A 247 62.45 -19.23 -54.55
CA PRO A 247 62.87 -18.44 -55.70
C PRO A 247 61.74 -17.50 -56.15
N PRO A 248 62.04 -16.25 -56.54
CA PRO A 248 61.02 -15.31 -56.99
C PRO A 248 60.21 -15.99 -58.10
N PRO A 249 58.88 -16.13 -57.96
CA PRO A 249 58.13 -16.87 -58.94
C PRO A 249 58.06 -16.02 -60.21
N VAL A 250 58.24 -16.69 -61.35
CA VAL A 250 58.34 -16.11 -62.70
C VAL A 250 57.34 -14.93 -62.86
N PRO A 251 57.80 -13.71 -63.22
CA PRO A 251 56.96 -12.51 -63.29
C PRO A 251 55.72 -12.64 -64.20
N GLU A 252 55.73 -13.61 -65.12
CA GLU A 252 54.60 -13.90 -66.00
C GLU A 252 53.39 -14.52 -65.29
N VAL A 253 53.56 -15.20 -64.14
CA VAL A 253 52.45 -15.86 -63.41
C VAL A 253 52.07 -15.11 -62.13
N THR A 254 53.03 -14.43 -61.50
CA THR A 254 52.82 -13.66 -60.26
C THR A 254 52.07 -12.35 -60.50
N ASN A 255 52.38 -11.64 -61.58
CA ASN A 255 51.66 -10.42 -61.95
C ASN A 255 50.16 -10.67 -62.24
N PRO A 256 49.77 -11.68 -63.04
CA PRO A 256 48.35 -11.98 -63.23
C PRO A 256 47.68 -12.52 -61.95
N ALA A 257 48.35 -13.38 -61.17
CA ALA A 257 47.80 -13.86 -59.90
C ALA A 257 47.59 -12.71 -58.89
N ALA A 258 48.56 -11.80 -58.76
CA ALA A 258 48.45 -10.60 -57.93
C ALA A 258 47.34 -9.67 -58.44
N ASN A 259 47.22 -9.47 -59.75
CA ASN A 259 46.14 -8.66 -60.34
C ASN A 259 44.75 -9.27 -60.09
N ILE A 260 44.61 -10.60 -60.14
CA ILE A 260 43.36 -11.29 -59.82
C ILE A 260 43.00 -11.07 -58.35
N ILE A 261 43.95 -11.28 -57.43
CA ILE A 261 43.73 -11.07 -55.98
C ILE A 261 43.38 -9.61 -55.70
N GLN A 262 44.10 -8.65 -56.28
CA GLN A 262 43.83 -7.22 -56.11
C GLN A 262 42.48 -6.82 -56.69
N ASN A 263 42.07 -7.37 -57.84
CA ASN A 263 40.76 -7.10 -58.43
C ASN A 263 39.62 -7.69 -57.59
N ILE A 264 39.79 -8.89 -57.06
CA ILE A 264 38.83 -9.51 -56.13
C ILE A 264 38.73 -8.69 -54.85
N TRP A 265 39.86 -8.27 -54.28
CA TRP A 265 39.89 -7.47 -53.05
C TRP A 265 39.29 -6.08 -53.26
N ARG A 266 39.64 -5.38 -54.35
CA ARG A 266 39.03 -4.08 -54.71
C ARG A 266 37.53 -4.25 -54.93
N GLY A 267 37.10 -5.29 -55.64
CA GLY A 267 35.68 -5.60 -55.82
C GLY A 267 34.95 -5.92 -54.51
N TYR A 268 35.57 -6.66 -53.59
CA TYR A 268 35.02 -6.93 -52.27
C TYR A 268 34.95 -5.64 -51.43
N SER A 269 36.03 -4.86 -51.41
CA SER A 269 36.14 -3.59 -50.69
C SER A 269 35.09 -2.59 -51.14
N THR A 270 34.92 -2.41 -52.47
CA THR A 270 33.85 -1.58 -53.03
C THR A 270 32.47 -2.11 -52.67
N ARG A 271 32.24 -3.43 -52.72
CA ARG A 271 30.94 -4.02 -52.30
C ARG A 271 30.64 -3.80 -50.82
N GLN A 272 31.64 -3.91 -49.95
CA GLN A 272 31.48 -3.61 -48.52
C GLN A 272 31.21 -2.13 -48.28
N TRP A 273 31.89 -1.25 -49.00
CA TRP A 273 31.65 0.20 -48.93
C TRP A 273 30.24 0.57 -49.40
N VAL A 274 29.79 0.03 -50.54
CA VAL A 274 28.42 0.22 -51.05
C VAL A 274 27.41 -0.34 -50.06
N LYS A 275 27.65 -1.53 -49.48
CA LYS A 275 26.78 -2.13 -48.46
C LYS A 275 26.68 -1.27 -47.19
N ARG A 276 27.80 -0.68 -46.74
CA ARG A 276 27.81 0.28 -45.62
C ARG A 276 27.02 1.52 -45.97
N LYS A 277 27.28 2.15 -47.11
CA LYS A 277 26.51 3.33 -47.56
C LYS A 277 25.03 3.07 -47.70
N GLU A 278 24.64 1.91 -48.23
CA GLU A 278 23.24 1.54 -48.35
C GLU A 278 22.61 1.27 -46.98
N ASN A 279 23.35 0.67 -46.03
CA ASN A 279 22.90 0.54 -44.65
C ASN A 279 22.76 1.90 -43.96
N ASP A 280 23.72 2.81 -44.12
CA ASP A 280 23.68 4.18 -43.59
C ASP A 280 22.50 4.95 -44.18
N ARG A 281 22.26 4.79 -45.49
CA ARG A 281 21.09 5.35 -46.18
C ARG A 281 19.79 4.77 -45.62
N ARG A 282 19.71 3.46 -45.40
CA ARG A 282 18.54 2.79 -44.80
C ARG A 282 18.30 3.24 -43.36
N LEU A 283 19.36 3.44 -42.57
CA LEU A 283 19.29 3.99 -41.22
C LEU A 283 18.78 5.44 -41.25
N LEU A 284 19.30 6.26 -42.17
CA LEU A 284 18.90 7.66 -42.32
C LEU A 284 17.44 7.82 -42.76
N ILE A 285 16.98 6.96 -43.68
CA ILE A 285 15.58 6.93 -44.15
C ILE A 285 14.66 6.27 -43.12
N GLY A 286 15.21 5.62 -42.08
CA GLY A 286 14.43 4.92 -41.06
C GLY A 286 13.87 3.56 -41.49
N MET A 287 14.40 2.99 -42.59
CA MET A 287 14.09 1.62 -43.03
C MET A 287 14.69 0.57 -42.10
N ASN A 288 15.84 0.88 -41.49
CA ASN A 288 16.47 0.06 -40.45
C ASN A 288 16.51 0.87 -39.15
N GLU A 289 16.25 0.22 -38.03
CA GLU A 289 16.51 0.82 -36.73
C GLU A 289 17.98 0.67 -36.35
N PRO A 290 18.61 1.73 -35.80
CA PRO A 290 19.98 1.61 -35.28
C PRO A 290 19.98 0.66 -34.08
N SER A 291 21.05 -0.14 -33.97
CA SER A 291 21.25 -1.07 -32.84
C SER A 291 21.35 -0.37 -31.48
N TRP A 292 21.70 0.92 -31.49
CA TRP A 292 21.76 1.77 -30.30
C TRP A 292 21.16 3.13 -30.60
N LYS A 293 20.27 3.62 -29.71
CA LYS A 293 19.73 4.98 -29.70
C LYS A 293 20.25 5.68 -28.44
N SER A 294 20.60 6.97 -28.54
CA SER A 294 21.00 7.74 -27.35
C SER A 294 19.85 7.78 -26.35
N LYS A 295 20.15 7.43 -25.10
CA LYS A 295 19.18 7.42 -23.99
C LYS A 295 19.07 8.77 -23.28
N GLU A 296 19.88 9.76 -23.66
CA GLU A 296 19.96 11.05 -22.94
C GLU A 296 18.61 11.76 -22.84
N ALA A 297 17.82 11.77 -23.92
CA ALA A 297 16.51 12.41 -23.91
C ALA A 297 15.55 11.69 -22.94
N PHE A 298 15.60 10.35 -22.91
CA PHE A 298 14.80 9.52 -22.01
C PHE A 298 15.23 9.71 -20.55
N GLU A 299 16.54 9.76 -20.27
CA GLU A 299 17.07 10.02 -18.94
C GLU A 299 16.74 11.44 -18.45
N ARG A 300 16.81 12.45 -19.31
CA ARG A 300 16.37 13.81 -18.99
C ARG A 300 14.87 13.84 -18.70
N PHE A 301 14.07 13.10 -19.46
CA PHE A 301 12.64 12.97 -19.22
C PHE A 301 12.35 12.30 -17.87
N GLU A 302 12.98 11.17 -17.56
CA GLU A 302 12.84 10.49 -16.25
C GLU A 302 13.29 11.39 -15.09
N LYS A 303 14.40 12.12 -15.24
CA LYS A 303 14.84 13.10 -14.22
C LYS A 303 13.80 14.18 -13.99
N ASN A 304 13.21 14.74 -15.05
CA ASN A 304 12.16 15.75 -14.92
C ASN A 304 10.90 15.20 -14.22
N LEU A 305 10.52 13.94 -14.49
CA LEU A 305 9.42 13.29 -13.80
C LEU A 305 9.73 13.10 -12.30
N ASN A 306 10.96 12.69 -11.96
CA ASN A 306 11.37 12.48 -10.57
C ASN A 306 11.40 13.79 -9.77
N VAL A 307 11.92 14.88 -10.34
CA VAL A 307 11.86 16.21 -9.71
C VAL A 307 10.41 16.63 -9.41
N ARG A 308 9.48 16.33 -10.33
CA ARG A 308 8.06 16.61 -10.11
C ARG A 308 7.44 15.72 -9.02
N ARG A 309 7.84 14.44 -8.94
CA ARG A 309 7.42 13.53 -7.86
C ARG A 309 7.90 14.02 -6.50
N GLU A 310 9.14 14.48 -6.39
CA GLU A 310 9.68 15.07 -5.16
C GLU A 310 8.88 16.30 -4.73
N TYR A 311 8.56 17.19 -5.68
CA TYR A 311 7.73 18.37 -5.42
C TYR A 311 6.31 17.98 -4.97
N ARG A 312 5.69 16.99 -5.63
CA ARG A 312 4.39 16.45 -5.21
C ARG A 312 4.45 15.92 -3.77
N ASP A 313 5.47 15.15 -3.43
CA ASP A 313 5.59 14.56 -2.10
C ASP A 313 5.81 15.63 -1.03
N GLN A 314 6.49 16.75 -1.37
CA GLN A 314 6.56 17.94 -0.52
C GLN A 314 5.17 18.57 -0.30
N CYS A 315 4.41 18.83 -1.37
CA CYS A 315 3.05 19.39 -1.26
C CYS A 315 2.11 18.51 -0.42
N ILE A 316 2.24 17.18 -0.53
CA ILE A 316 1.45 16.23 0.28
C ILE A 316 1.85 16.34 1.77
N ARG A 317 3.14 16.44 2.09
CA ARG A 317 3.59 16.63 3.48
C ARG A 317 3.07 17.94 4.07
N GLU A 318 3.23 19.05 3.34
CA GLU A 318 2.72 20.36 3.76
C GLU A 318 1.20 20.33 3.99
N TYR A 319 0.45 19.61 3.17
CA TYR A 319 -0.99 19.43 3.33
C TYR A 319 -1.37 18.63 4.58
N VAL A 320 -0.66 17.56 4.89
CA VAL A 320 -0.89 16.77 6.12
C VAL A 320 -0.56 17.61 7.35
N GLU A 321 0.55 18.34 7.34
CA GLU A 321 0.91 19.25 8.42
C GLU A 321 -0.13 20.36 8.61
N ALA A 322 -0.64 20.94 7.52
CA ALA A 322 -1.70 21.94 7.56
C ALA A 322 -3.01 21.39 8.16
N ILE A 323 -3.38 20.14 7.84
CA ILE A 323 -4.53 19.47 8.46
C ILE A 323 -4.37 19.37 9.98
N ASP A 324 -3.21 18.94 10.46
CA ASP A 324 -2.96 18.77 11.90
C ASP A 324 -2.90 20.12 12.64
N GLN A 325 -2.29 21.13 12.02
CA GLN A 325 -2.27 22.50 12.54
C GLN A 325 -3.68 23.10 12.62
N GLU A 326 -4.50 22.94 11.57
CA GLU A 326 -5.87 23.44 11.60
C GLU A 326 -6.75 22.68 12.59
N ARG A 327 -6.62 21.36 12.67
CA ARG A 327 -7.34 20.56 13.67
C ARG A 327 -6.99 21.02 15.09
N THR A 328 -5.71 21.24 15.40
CA THR A 328 -5.28 21.74 16.72
C THR A 328 -5.75 23.17 16.98
N ARG A 329 -5.77 24.05 15.97
CA ARG A 329 -6.33 25.40 16.06
C ARG A 329 -7.82 25.38 16.39
N ILE A 330 -8.61 24.60 15.65
CA ILE A 330 -10.07 24.47 15.84
C ILE A 330 -10.39 23.91 17.23
N LEU A 331 -9.65 22.90 17.70
CA LEU A 331 -9.82 22.33 19.04
C LEU A 331 -9.51 23.35 20.16
N ARG A 332 -8.58 24.28 19.93
CA ARG A 332 -8.24 25.32 20.93
C ARG A 332 -9.24 26.48 20.94
N VAL A 333 -9.67 26.93 19.76
CA VAL A 333 -10.46 28.17 19.61
C VAL A 333 -11.96 27.90 19.59
N VAL A 334 -12.40 26.98 18.74
CA VAL A 334 -13.83 26.77 18.43
C VAL A 334 -14.47 25.77 19.38
N ALA A 335 -13.75 24.72 19.77
CA ALA A 335 -14.32 23.64 20.58
C ALA A 335 -14.86 24.10 21.95
N PRO A 336 -14.20 25.00 22.72
CA PRO A 336 -14.74 25.47 23.99
C PRO A 336 -16.07 26.21 23.85
N GLY A 337 -16.18 27.13 22.88
CA GLY A 337 -17.44 27.84 22.62
C GLY A 337 -18.55 26.91 22.18
N LEU A 338 -18.26 26.01 21.23
CA LEU A 338 -19.23 25.01 20.78
C LEU A 338 -19.69 24.07 21.91
N PHE A 339 -18.78 23.73 22.83
CA PHE A 339 -19.08 22.88 23.96
C PHE A 339 -20.06 23.56 24.92
N GLU A 340 -19.88 24.86 25.18
CA GLU A 340 -20.79 25.67 25.98
C GLU A 340 -22.14 25.84 25.30
N ASP A 341 -22.15 26.21 24.00
CA ASP A 341 -23.38 26.42 23.23
C ASP A 341 -24.28 25.17 23.22
N ILE A 342 -23.71 24.01 22.87
CA ILE A 342 -24.46 22.74 22.85
C ILE A 342 -24.90 22.35 24.27
N GLY A 343 -24.04 22.56 25.27
CA GLY A 343 -24.37 22.27 26.65
C GLY A 343 -25.54 23.12 27.16
N ASP A 344 -25.57 24.40 26.81
CA ASP A 344 -26.60 25.34 27.25
C ASP A 344 -27.94 25.10 26.55
N GLU A 345 -27.94 24.74 25.26
CA GLU A 345 -29.14 24.29 24.55
C GLU A 345 -29.77 23.05 25.22
N ILE A 346 -28.96 22.07 25.62
CA ILE A 346 -29.43 20.85 26.29
C ILE A 346 -29.91 21.15 27.72
N ARG A 347 -29.21 22.04 28.45
CA ARG A 347 -29.64 22.48 29.78
C ARG A 347 -30.94 23.26 29.74
N GLU A 348 -31.14 24.10 28.73
CA GLU A 348 -32.39 24.80 28.51
C GLU A 348 -33.53 23.81 28.28
N TRP A 349 -33.29 22.78 27.47
CA TRP A 349 -34.23 21.68 27.28
C TRP A 349 -34.57 20.97 28.61
N PHE A 350 -33.59 20.67 29.46
CA PHE A 350 -33.84 20.13 30.80
C PHE A 350 -34.66 21.07 31.67
N ARG A 351 -34.40 22.38 31.63
CA ARG A 351 -35.15 23.39 32.39
C ARG A 351 -36.61 23.42 31.97
N GLN A 352 -36.89 23.44 30.67
CA GLN A 352 -38.26 23.44 30.14
C GLN A 352 -39.04 22.19 30.57
N PHE A 353 -38.41 21.01 30.49
CA PHE A 353 -38.99 19.76 30.97
C PHE A 353 -39.24 19.76 32.48
N TYR A 354 -38.31 20.30 33.27
CA TYR A 354 -38.46 20.37 34.71
C TYR A 354 -39.58 21.32 35.14
N ILE A 355 -39.66 22.52 34.55
CA ILE A 355 -40.68 23.52 34.88
C ILE A 355 -42.08 22.96 34.60
N ARG A 356 -42.26 22.32 33.44
CA ARG A 356 -43.59 21.94 32.94
C ARG A 356 -44.03 20.53 33.37
N ALA A 357 -43.12 19.55 33.38
CA ALA A 357 -43.45 18.15 33.70
C ALA A 357 -42.92 17.67 35.07
N ARG A 358 -42.04 18.44 35.73
CA ARG A 358 -41.37 18.07 37.01
C ARG A 358 -40.69 16.69 36.93
N CYS A 359 -40.19 16.35 35.74
CA CYS A 359 -39.43 15.15 35.45
C CYS A 359 -38.48 15.41 34.26
N PHE A 360 -37.41 14.62 34.20
CA PHE A 360 -36.46 14.65 33.10
C PHE A 360 -36.73 13.47 32.17
N ASP A 361 -36.91 13.72 30.88
CA ASP A 361 -36.97 12.66 29.88
C ASP A 361 -35.57 12.11 29.58
N LYS A 362 -35.50 10.94 28.94
CA LYS A 362 -34.23 10.32 28.54
C LYS A 362 -33.75 10.93 27.23
N ILE A 363 -32.47 11.30 27.19
CA ILE A 363 -31.79 11.66 25.94
C ILE A 363 -31.93 10.47 24.97
N PRO A 364 -32.37 10.69 23.71
CA PRO A 364 -32.43 9.66 22.69
C PRO A 364 -31.08 8.97 22.46
N GLU A 365 -31.11 7.70 22.06
CA GLU A 365 -29.90 6.93 21.74
C GLU A 365 -29.22 7.46 20.46
N GLU A 366 -27.89 7.33 20.38
CA GLU A 366 -27.05 7.84 19.28
C GLU A 366 -27.53 7.38 17.90
N GLU A 367 -28.07 6.16 17.79
CA GLU A 367 -28.57 5.57 16.54
C GLU A 367 -29.79 6.30 15.95
N LYS A 368 -30.50 7.11 16.74
CA LYS A 368 -31.70 7.86 16.30
C LYS A 368 -31.44 9.36 16.11
N GLY A 369 -30.19 9.81 16.18
CA GLY A 369 -29.84 11.22 16.08
C GLY A 369 -29.67 11.95 17.42
N GLY A 370 -29.65 11.22 18.55
CA GLY A 370 -29.20 11.73 19.85
C GLY A 370 -29.75 13.11 20.24
N THR A 371 -28.84 14.02 20.59
CA THR A 371 -29.12 15.42 20.96
C THR A 371 -29.36 16.35 19.75
N VAL A 372 -29.07 15.91 18.51
CA VAL A 372 -29.39 16.69 17.30
C VAL A 372 -30.90 16.90 17.18
N LEU A 373 -31.70 15.93 17.62
CA LEU A 373 -33.16 16.07 17.69
C LEU A 373 -33.62 17.12 18.70
N VAL A 374 -32.83 17.34 19.77
CA VAL A 374 -33.13 18.35 20.80
C VAL A 374 -32.90 19.74 20.22
N ILE A 375 -31.78 19.93 19.53
CA ILE A 375 -31.41 21.20 18.88
C ILE A 375 -32.38 21.54 17.73
N ARG A 376 -32.81 20.52 16.97
CA ARG A 376 -33.83 20.69 15.93
C ARG A 376 -35.25 20.87 16.47
N CYS A 377 -35.44 20.82 17.80
CA CYS A 377 -36.75 20.87 18.46
C CYS A 377 -37.72 19.77 18.01
N GLU A 378 -37.19 18.63 17.55
CA GLU A 378 -37.96 17.46 17.07
C GLU A 378 -38.23 16.43 18.17
N THR A 379 -37.72 16.65 19.39
CA THR A 379 -38.05 15.82 20.56
C THR A 379 -39.48 16.06 21.07
N PHE A 380 -40.03 15.10 21.82
CA PHE A 380 -41.34 15.22 22.45
C PHE A 380 -41.47 16.55 23.21
N THR A 381 -42.55 17.29 22.95
CA THR A 381 -42.89 18.48 23.73
C THR A 381 -43.26 18.07 25.15
N PRO A 382 -42.99 18.87 26.20
CA PRO A 382 -43.34 18.52 27.58
C PRO A 382 -44.81 18.12 27.78
N GLU A 383 -45.73 18.66 26.98
CA GLU A 383 -47.16 18.34 26.99
C GLU A 383 -47.44 16.96 26.36
N GLN A 384 -46.85 16.68 25.20
CA GLN A 384 -46.90 15.36 24.56
C GLN A 384 -46.26 14.28 25.44
N TYR A 385 -45.23 14.64 26.19
CA TYR A 385 -44.60 13.75 27.17
C TYR A 385 -45.53 13.42 28.32
N LEU A 386 -46.28 14.39 28.86
CA LEU A 386 -47.28 14.15 29.91
C LEU A 386 -48.42 13.27 29.39
N ASP A 387 -48.91 13.51 28.18
CA ASP A 387 -49.91 12.68 27.53
C ASP A 387 -49.43 11.24 27.31
N ASP A 388 -48.19 11.06 26.87
CA ASP A 388 -47.58 9.75 26.69
C ASP A 388 -47.29 9.08 28.05
N PHE A 389 -46.92 9.86 29.08
CA PHE A 389 -46.75 9.39 30.44
C PHE A 389 -48.09 8.94 31.05
N GLU A 390 -49.19 9.66 30.77
CA GLU A 390 -50.54 9.29 31.16
C GLU A 390 -51.03 8.05 30.41
N LYS A 391 -50.75 7.94 29.10
CA LYS A 391 -51.00 6.72 28.32
C LYS A 391 -50.21 5.55 28.88
N ARG A 392 -48.92 5.70 29.17
CA ARG A 392 -48.08 4.68 29.83
C ARG A 392 -48.54 4.37 31.25
N ARG A 393 -49.11 5.32 31.99
CA ARG A 393 -49.69 5.11 33.32
C ARG A 393 -51.00 4.33 33.22
N LYS A 394 -51.87 4.65 32.25
CA LYS A 394 -53.09 3.91 31.89
C LYS A 394 -52.75 2.50 31.37
N GLU A 395 -51.68 2.35 30.60
CA GLU A 395 -51.14 1.06 30.16
C GLU A 395 -50.53 0.26 31.31
N LYS A 396 -49.79 0.87 32.24
CA LYS A 396 -49.28 0.21 33.46
C LYS A 396 -50.41 -0.23 34.39
N LEU A 397 -51.51 0.54 34.46
CA LEU A 397 -52.74 0.13 35.15
C LEU A 397 -53.42 -1.05 34.44
N LYS A 398 -53.39 -1.10 33.09
CA LYS A 398 -53.82 -2.27 32.29
C LYS A 398 -52.83 -3.46 32.37
N ALA A 399 -51.54 -3.20 32.61
CA ALA A 399 -50.45 -4.18 32.66
C ALA A 399 -50.40 -4.93 34.01
N LYS A 400 -50.75 -4.28 35.12
CA LYS A 400 -50.91 -4.93 36.44
C LYS A 400 -51.90 -6.11 36.43
N GLY A 401 -52.81 -6.19 35.45
CA GLY A 401 -53.68 -7.35 35.20
C GLY A 401 -53.27 -8.28 34.04
N GLN A 402 -52.28 -7.92 33.20
CA GLN A 402 -51.93 -8.66 31.98
C GLN A 402 -50.44 -9.00 31.81
N ASP A 403 -49.59 -8.74 32.81
CA ASP A 403 -48.13 -8.97 32.70
C ASP A 403 -47.69 -10.43 32.77
N LYS A 404 -48.57 -11.37 33.18
CA LYS A 404 -48.30 -12.82 33.08
C LYS A 404 -48.65 -13.40 31.71
N GLN A 405 -49.62 -12.80 30.99
CA GLN A 405 -50.05 -13.26 29.67
C GLN A 405 -49.21 -12.61 28.56
N LYS A 406 -48.94 -11.29 28.64
CA LYS A 406 -48.13 -10.58 27.63
C LYS A 406 -46.66 -11.02 27.63
N ALA A 407 -46.08 -11.40 28.76
CA ALA A 407 -44.72 -11.95 28.81
C ALA A 407 -44.60 -13.37 28.21
N LYS A 408 -45.66 -14.19 28.31
CA LYS A 408 -45.75 -15.47 27.61
C LYS A 408 -45.99 -15.26 26.11
N GLU A 409 -46.80 -14.28 25.74
CA GLU A 409 -47.12 -13.96 24.35
C GLU A 409 -45.94 -13.30 23.61
N LEU A 410 -45.17 -12.41 24.25
CA LEU A 410 -43.93 -11.84 23.71
C LEU A 410 -42.83 -12.88 23.56
N LYS A 411 -42.68 -13.82 24.52
CA LYS A 411 -41.76 -14.96 24.37
C LYS A 411 -42.20 -15.92 23.26
N ALA A 412 -43.51 -16.13 23.07
CA ALA A 412 -44.05 -16.93 21.98
C ALA A 412 -43.92 -16.24 20.62
N LYS A 413 -44.11 -14.91 20.55
CA LYS A 413 -43.91 -14.09 19.35
C LYS A 413 -42.44 -13.97 18.97
N LEU A 414 -41.52 -13.81 19.94
CA LEU A 414 -40.07 -13.85 19.70
C LEU A 414 -39.61 -15.24 19.22
N LYS A 415 -40.11 -16.33 19.81
CA LYS A 415 -39.83 -17.69 19.32
C LYS A 415 -40.43 -17.96 17.93
N LYS A 416 -41.63 -17.43 17.62
CA LYS A 416 -42.21 -17.49 16.27
C LYS A 416 -41.42 -16.65 15.27
N GLN A 417 -41.01 -15.43 15.61
CA GLN A 417 -40.18 -14.57 14.75
C GLN A 417 -38.78 -15.17 14.51
N GLU A 418 -38.20 -15.82 15.52
CA GLU A 418 -36.90 -16.51 15.39
C GLU A 418 -37.04 -17.81 14.57
N ALA A 419 -38.16 -18.54 14.72
CA ALA A 419 -38.49 -19.68 13.88
C ALA A 419 -38.83 -19.27 12.43
N ASP A 420 -39.50 -18.15 12.22
CA ASP A 420 -39.83 -17.60 10.90
C ASP A 420 -38.58 -17.02 10.23
N LYS A 421 -37.64 -16.43 10.98
CA LYS A 421 -36.31 -16.07 10.47
C LYS A 421 -35.49 -17.30 10.07
N LYS A 422 -35.50 -18.36 10.88
CA LYS A 422 -34.84 -19.65 10.54
C LYS A 422 -35.51 -20.35 9.35
N LYS A 423 -36.84 -20.29 9.24
CA LYS A 423 -37.58 -20.79 8.06
C LYS A 423 -37.28 -19.96 6.81
N LYS A 424 -37.26 -18.63 6.90
CA LYS A 424 -36.87 -17.74 5.78
C LYS A 424 -35.42 -17.93 5.38
N GLU A 425 -34.50 -18.15 6.32
CA GLU A 425 -33.09 -18.46 6.04
C GLU A 425 -32.92 -19.85 5.42
N ALA A 426 -33.65 -20.85 5.90
CA ALA A 426 -33.68 -22.19 5.30
C ALA A 426 -34.31 -22.18 3.91
N GLU A 427 -35.38 -21.40 3.69
CA GLU A 427 -36.01 -21.20 2.39
C GLU A 427 -35.09 -20.42 1.44
N ARG A 428 -34.33 -19.43 1.93
CA ARG A 428 -33.27 -18.75 1.17
C ARG A 428 -32.17 -19.73 0.77
N LYS A 429 -31.67 -20.58 1.69
CA LYS A 429 -30.68 -21.61 1.39
C LYS A 429 -31.22 -22.68 0.44
N LYS A 430 -32.52 -23.00 0.53
CA LYS A 430 -33.19 -23.94 -0.38
C LYS A 430 -33.40 -23.32 -1.77
N LYS A 431 -33.77 -22.05 -1.86
CA LYS A 431 -33.82 -21.27 -3.12
C LYS A 431 -32.44 -21.05 -3.71
N GLU A 432 -31.41 -20.85 -2.89
CA GLU A 432 -30.01 -20.72 -3.34
C GLU A 432 -29.45 -22.08 -3.81
N ALA A 433 -29.86 -23.19 -3.16
CA ALA A 433 -29.54 -24.55 -3.60
C ALA A 433 -30.31 -24.97 -4.86
N GLU A 434 -31.59 -24.61 -4.97
CA GLU A 434 -32.40 -24.78 -6.19
C GLU A 434 -31.90 -23.88 -7.33
N ALA A 435 -31.44 -22.66 -7.04
CA ALA A 435 -30.76 -21.80 -8.01
C ALA A 435 -29.42 -22.38 -8.44
N LYS A 436 -28.64 -22.98 -7.53
CA LYS A 436 -27.41 -23.73 -7.85
C LYS A 436 -27.70 -25.00 -8.64
N GLN A 437 -28.81 -25.69 -8.38
CA GLN A 437 -29.27 -26.85 -9.17
C GLN A 437 -29.83 -26.46 -10.54
N LYS A 438 -30.56 -25.34 -10.65
CA LYS A 438 -31.01 -24.77 -11.93
C LYS A 438 -29.83 -24.23 -12.75
N LYS A 439 -28.82 -23.62 -12.11
CA LYS A 439 -27.55 -23.26 -12.77
C LYS A 439 -26.76 -24.49 -13.23
N LYS A 440 -26.76 -25.59 -12.46
CA LYS A 440 -26.20 -26.88 -12.91
C LYS A 440 -26.98 -27.50 -14.08
N LYS A 441 -28.30 -27.30 -14.17
CA LYS A 441 -29.14 -27.77 -15.29
C LYS A 441 -29.10 -26.87 -16.54
N LYS A 442 -28.78 -25.58 -16.38
CA LYS A 442 -28.51 -24.62 -17.48
C LYS A 442 -27.05 -24.63 -17.95
N MET A 443 -26.18 -25.46 -17.34
CA MET A 443 -24.73 -25.40 -17.53
C MET A 443 -24.25 -25.76 -18.94
N ASP A 444 -25.12 -26.33 -19.77
CA ASP A 444 -24.78 -26.79 -21.12
C ASP A 444 -25.07 -25.74 -22.22
N GLU A 445 -25.69 -24.59 -21.88
CA GLU A 445 -25.88 -23.47 -22.81
C GLU A 445 -25.20 -22.21 -22.25
N TYR A 446 -24.11 -21.75 -22.90
CA TYR A 446 -23.41 -20.53 -22.50
C TYR A 446 -24.36 -19.33 -22.70
N GLU A 447 -24.68 -18.65 -21.60
CA GLU A 447 -25.53 -17.47 -21.59
C GLU A 447 -24.83 -16.40 -20.72
N TYR A 448 -24.25 -15.39 -21.38
CA TYR A 448 -23.61 -14.28 -20.68
C TYR A 448 -24.66 -13.24 -20.29
N GLU A 449 -24.96 -13.15 -19.00
CA GLU A 449 -25.74 -12.07 -18.40
C GLU A 449 -24.78 -11.01 -17.85
N TYR A 450 -25.04 -9.75 -18.18
CA TYR A 450 -24.25 -8.64 -17.68
C TYR A 450 -24.60 -8.37 -16.21
N PHE A 451 -23.60 -8.14 -15.35
CA PHE A 451 -23.79 -7.84 -13.92
C PHE A 451 -23.75 -6.33 -13.62
N ASP A 452 -24.52 -5.88 -12.63
CA ASP A 452 -24.39 -4.51 -12.14
C ASP A 452 -22.98 -4.28 -11.58
N THR A 453 -22.30 -3.28 -12.11
CA THR A 453 -20.91 -2.96 -11.80
C THR A 453 -20.78 -2.20 -10.49
N THR A 454 -19.76 -2.54 -9.70
CA THR A 454 -19.41 -1.81 -8.48
C THR A 454 -18.73 -0.49 -8.77
N SER A 455 -18.25 -0.29 -10.00
CA SER A 455 -17.61 0.94 -10.47
C SER A 455 -18.57 2.14 -10.62
N LYS A 456 -19.84 1.91 -10.97
CA LYS A 456 -20.85 2.96 -11.21
C LYS A 456 -21.01 3.97 -10.06
N PRO A 457 -21.26 3.54 -8.80
CA PRO A 457 -21.40 4.48 -7.70
C PRO A 457 -20.12 5.29 -7.45
N LEU A 458 -18.95 4.66 -7.56
CA LEU A 458 -17.65 5.32 -7.38
C LEU A 458 -17.39 6.37 -8.45
N TYR A 459 -17.67 6.03 -9.71
CA TYR A 459 -17.55 6.96 -10.83
C TYR A 459 -18.47 8.16 -10.65
N ASN A 460 -19.75 7.91 -10.35
CA ASN A 460 -20.74 8.99 -10.18
C ASN A 460 -20.35 9.92 -9.03
N GLN A 461 -19.88 9.37 -7.90
CA GLN A 461 -19.40 10.15 -6.78
C GLN A 461 -18.19 11.01 -7.18
N GLY A 462 -17.14 10.42 -7.74
CA GLY A 462 -15.94 11.15 -8.14
C GLY A 462 -16.22 12.22 -9.20
N ALA A 463 -17.09 11.91 -10.17
CA ALA A 463 -17.47 12.83 -11.24
C ALA A 463 -18.35 13.98 -10.73
N GLN A 464 -19.19 13.72 -9.73
CA GLN A 464 -19.99 14.77 -9.08
C GLN A 464 -19.10 15.69 -8.25
N GLU A 465 -18.24 15.15 -7.40
CA GLU A 465 -17.28 15.92 -6.61
C GLU A 465 -16.37 16.78 -7.50
N HIS A 466 -15.87 16.22 -8.61
CA HIS A 466 -15.08 16.99 -9.58
C HIS A 466 -15.89 18.11 -10.24
N ARG A 467 -17.14 17.86 -10.61
CA ARG A 467 -18.02 18.89 -11.21
C ARG A 467 -18.39 20.01 -10.23
N GLU A 468 -18.65 19.66 -8.98
CA GLU A 468 -19.11 20.62 -7.98
C GLU A 468 -17.99 21.51 -7.45
N ILE A 469 -16.78 20.96 -7.31
CA ILE A 469 -15.62 21.63 -6.72
C ILE A 469 -14.68 22.12 -7.83
N TRP A 470 -14.13 21.19 -8.61
CA TRP A 470 -12.97 21.46 -9.47
C TRP A 470 -13.31 22.10 -10.81
N ASP A 471 -14.51 21.87 -11.36
CA ASP A 471 -14.91 22.56 -12.60
C ASP A 471 -15.21 24.06 -12.37
N LYS A 472 -15.41 24.48 -11.11
CA LYS A 472 -15.61 25.89 -10.74
C LYS A 472 -14.31 26.62 -10.42
N ILE A 473 -13.27 25.89 -10.03
CA ILE A 473 -11.97 26.44 -9.65
C ILE A 473 -11.12 26.58 -10.90
N ASN A 474 -10.56 27.76 -11.12
CA ASN A 474 -9.63 27.97 -12.21
C ASN A 474 -8.22 27.54 -11.79
N ASP A 475 -7.75 26.42 -12.34
CA ASP A 475 -6.41 25.86 -12.08
C ASP A 475 -5.28 26.90 -12.30
N PHE A 476 -5.46 27.87 -13.21
CA PHE A 476 -4.45 28.90 -13.49
C PHE A 476 -4.26 29.93 -12.36
N GLU A 477 -5.20 30.04 -11.43
CA GLU A 477 -5.07 30.91 -10.25
C GLU A 477 -4.11 30.33 -9.20
N ASN A 478 -3.82 29.02 -9.28
CA ASN A 478 -2.88 28.33 -8.39
C ASN A 478 -1.78 27.57 -9.17
N PRO A 479 -0.83 28.28 -9.82
CA PRO A 479 0.22 27.64 -10.63
C PRO A 479 1.17 26.73 -9.82
N PHE A 480 1.28 26.97 -8.51
CA PHE A 480 2.12 26.20 -7.60
C PHE A 480 1.43 24.96 -7.06
N GLU A 481 0.15 24.73 -7.36
CA GLU A 481 -0.61 23.57 -6.89
C GLU A 481 -0.52 23.38 -5.36
N LYS A 482 -0.71 24.49 -4.62
CA LYS A 482 -0.81 24.47 -3.15
C LYS A 482 -2.19 24.05 -2.67
N HIS A 483 -2.26 23.44 -1.50
CA HIS A 483 -3.54 23.07 -0.88
C HIS A 483 -4.38 24.32 -0.52
N TYR A 484 -5.71 24.20 -0.61
CA TYR A 484 -6.64 25.25 -0.22
C TYR A 484 -7.02 25.11 1.25
N MET A 485 -6.70 26.14 2.05
CA MET A 485 -6.97 26.16 3.49
C MET A 485 -8.46 26.17 3.82
N ASP A 486 -9.28 26.89 3.04
CA ASP A 486 -10.72 27.03 3.30
C ASP A 486 -11.42 25.65 3.32
N MET A 487 -11.12 24.81 2.32
CA MET A 487 -11.66 23.44 2.26
C MET A 487 -11.19 22.59 3.44
N ILE A 488 -9.94 22.74 3.90
CA ILE A 488 -9.42 22.03 5.08
C ILE A 488 -10.17 22.49 6.33
N THR A 489 -10.36 23.80 6.49
CA THR A 489 -11.05 24.34 7.66
C THR A 489 -12.48 23.86 7.74
N ASP A 490 -13.21 23.80 6.63
CA ASP A 490 -14.60 23.33 6.61
C ASP A 490 -14.71 21.83 6.96
N GLU A 491 -13.87 20.98 6.36
CA GLU A 491 -13.83 19.55 6.65
C GLU A 491 -13.48 19.28 8.12
N LYS A 492 -12.41 19.90 8.63
CA LYS A 492 -11.96 19.71 10.01
C LYS A 492 -12.92 20.32 11.03
N CYS A 493 -13.57 21.43 10.71
CA CYS A 493 -14.62 22.00 11.56
C CYS A 493 -15.77 21.01 11.73
N TYR A 494 -16.22 20.38 10.63
CA TYR A 494 -17.29 19.39 10.69
C TYR A 494 -16.89 18.14 11.52
N GLU A 495 -15.68 17.61 11.33
CA GLU A 495 -15.16 16.49 12.12
C GLU A 495 -15.09 16.82 13.62
N VAL A 496 -14.49 17.96 13.97
CA VAL A 496 -14.35 18.40 15.37
C VAL A 496 -15.73 18.65 15.98
N GLN A 497 -16.67 19.24 15.23
CA GLN A 497 -18.04 19.42 15.70
C GLN A 497 -18.71 18.08 16.08
N LEU A 498 -18.51 17.01 15.30
CA LEU A 498 -19.06 15.69 15.63
C LEU A 498 -18.39 15.07 16.86
N GLU A 499 -17.07 15.23 17.00
CA GLU A 499 -16.31 14.74 18.16
C GLU A 499 -16.73 15.45 19.45
N VAL A 500 -16.78 16.80 19.43
CA VAL A 500 -17.20 17.62 20.57
C VAL A 500 -18.64 17.27 20.96
N ARG A 501 -19.55 17.12 19.99
CA ARG A 501 -20.93 16.67 20.25
C ARG A 501 -20.98 15.35 21.00
N ARG A 502 -20.16 14.38 20.59
CA ARG A 502 -20.12 13.07 21.26
C ARG A 502 -19.66 13.19 22.73
N GLN A 503 -18.70 14.06 23.00
CA GLN A 503 -18.21 14.33 24.35
C GLN A 503 -19.27 15.05 25.21
N VAL A 504 -19.94 16.07 24.65
CA VAL A 504 -21.02 16.79 25.34
C VAL A 504 -22.17 15.82 25.65
N ASP A 505 -22.57 14.96 24.72
CA ASP A 505 -23.62 13.96 24.93
C ASP A 505 -23.33 13.01 26.11
N GLU A 506 -22.09 12.55 26.24
CA GLU A 506 -21.67 11.71 27.36
C GLU A 506 -21.75 12.46 28.70
N LEU A 507 -21.34 13.72 28.72
CA LEU A 507 -21.39 14.57 29.91
C LEU A 507 -22.84 14.93 30.29
N MET A 508 -23.68 15.29 29.32
CA MET A 508 -25.10 15.61 29.55
C MET A 508 -25.90 14.40 30.05
N ARG A 509 -25.55 13.17 29.64
CA ARG A 509 -26.13 11.95 30.21
C ARG A 509 -25.77 11.76 31.69
N ILE A 510 -24.56 12.15 32.09
CA ILE A 510 -24.12 12.12 33.49
C ILE A 510 -24.85 13.21 34.28
N GLU A 511 -24.96 14.43 33.74
CA GLU A 511 -25.74 15.52 34.37
C GLU A 511 -27.20 15.10 34.59
N LEU A 512 -27.83 14.46 33.60
CA LEU A 512 -29.18 13.92 33.70
C LEU A 512 -29.31 12.88 34.83
N GLU A 513 -28.38 11.93 34.96
CA GLU A 513 -28.38 10.96 36.07
C GLU A 513 -28.34 11.68 37.43
N LEU A 514 -27.48 12.70 37.55
CA LEU A 514 -27.35 13.49 38.78
C LEU A 514 -28.64 14.26 39.11
N LEU A 515 -29.25 14.89 38.11
CA LEU A 515 -30.52 15.60 38.26
C LEU A 515 -31.68 14.68 38.64
N GLN A 516 -31.72 13.47 38.08
CA GLN A 516 -32.70 12.45 38.47
C GLN A 516 -32.50 11.98 39.90
N ASP A 517 -31.26 11.70 40.31
CA ASP A 517 -30.93 11.30 41.68
C ASP A 517 -31.35 12.40 42.69
N ALA A 518 -31.07 13.67 42.39
CA ALA A 518 -31.48 14.80 43.21
C ALA A 518 -33.01 14.93 43.32
N LEU A 519 -33.72 14.81 42.21
CA LEU A 519 -35.18 14.87 42.17
C LEU A 519 -35.83 13.73 42.97
N GLU A 520 -35.24 12.52 42.95
CA GLU A 520 -35.68 11.42 43.81
C GLU A 520 -35.40 11.69 45.29
N GLU A 521 -34.29 12.35 45.63
CA GLU A 521 -33.98 12.75 47.01
C GLU A 521 -34.97 13.80 47.53
N ASP A 522 -35.35 14.78 46.72
CA ASP A 522 -36.35 15.78 47.10
C ASP A 522 -37.74 15.16 47.26
N LYS A 523 -38.13 14.25 46.35
CA LYS A 523 -39.36 13.44 46.52
C LYS A 523 -39.31 12.56 47.77
N TRP A 524 -38.12 12.09 48.19
CA TRP A 524 -37.95 11.32 49.42
C TRP A 524 -38.08 12.19 50.67
N LYS A 525 -37.47 13.39 50.67
CA LYS A 525 -37.54 14.37 51.76
C LYS A 525 -38.97 14.93 51.91
N ALA A 526 -39.64 15.24 50.80
CA ALA A 526 -41.03 15.71 50.79
C ALA A 526 -42.03 14.68 51.35
N LYS A 527 -41.69 13.38 51.33
CA LYS A 527 -42.49 12.29 51.94
C LYS A 527 -42.24 12.11 53.45
N GLY A 528 -41.54 13.04 54.12
CA GLY A 528 -41.47 13.11 55.58
C GLY A 528 -40.61 12.06 56.28
N LYS A 529 -39.70 11.36 55.58
CA LYS A 529 -38.84 10.32 56.19
C LYS A 529 -37.50 10.91 56.65
N LYS A 530 -37.35 11.17 57.97
CA LYS A 530 -36.07 11.56 58.60
C LYS A 530 -35.16 10.34 58.78
N GLY A 531 -34.05 10.33 58.05
CA GLY A 531 -32.95 9.36 58.13
C GLY A 531 -32.12 9.39 56.84
N LYS A 532 -30.78 9.41 56.94
CA LYS A 532 -29.88 9.39 55.77
C LYS A 532 -30.32 8.26 54.84
N ARG A 533 -30.74 8.61 53.62
CA ARG A 533 -30.94 7.63 52.53
C ARG A 533 -29.62 6.87 52.45
N LYS A 534 -29.58 5.59 52.82
CA LYS A 534 -28.39 4.75 52.61
C LYS A 534 -28.06 4.96 51.14
N LYS A 535 -26.90 5.59 50.86
CA LYS A 535 -26.29 5.55 49.53
C LYS A 535 -26.40 4.08 49.17
N LYS A 536 -27.23 3.73 48.18
CA LYS A 536 -26.98 2.48 47.48
C LYS A 536 -25.53 2.66 47.09
N ASN A 537 -24.64 1.86 47.68
CA ASN A 537 -23.39 1.61 47.03
C ASN A 537 -23.83 1.22 45.62
N LYS A 538 -23.76 2.17 44.67
CA LYS A 538 -23.21 1.89 43.35
C LYS A 538 -21.87 1.25 43.74
N LYS A 539 -21.91 -0.07 44.04
CA LYS A 539 -20.95 -0.97 43.46
C LYS A 539 -20.82 -0.38 42.07
N LYS A 540 -19.64 0.12 41.74
CA LYS A 540 -19.14 -0.01 40.38
C LYS A 540 -19.29 -1.50 40.06
N GLY A 541 -20.52 -1.94 39.81
CA GLY A 541 -20.81 -2.88 38.78
C GLY A 541 -20.26 -2.12 37.60
N LYS A 542 -18.99 -2.40 37.29
CA LYS A 542 -18.56 -2.54 35.91
C LYS A 542 -19.85 -2.83 35.16
N LYS A 543 -20.30 -1.89 34.33
CA LYS A 543 -21.13 -2.27 33.20
C LYS A 543 -20.39 -3.50 32.68
N LYS A 544 -20.91 -4.70 32.95
CA LYS A 544 -20.83 -5.77 31.98
C LYS A 544 -21.68 -5.18 30.86
N GLY A 545 -21.08 -4.24 30.12
CA GLY A 545 -21.30 -4.18 28.70
C GLY A 545 -21.27 -5.63 28.29
N LYS A 546 -22.32 -6.03 27.56
CA LYS A 546 -22.37 -7.31 26.87
C LYS A 546 -20.94 -7.75 26.66
N LYS A 547 -20.51 -8.83 27.30
CA LYS A 547 -19.39 -9.59 26.76
C LYS A 547 -19.91 -10.02 25.39
N GLY A 548 -19.81 -9.13 24.39
CA GLY A 548 -19.40 -9.55 23.07
C GLY A 548 -18.27 -10.52 23.35
N LYS A 549 -18.45 -11.75 22.84
CA LYS A 549 -17.52 -12.87 22.98
C LYS A 549 -16.16 -12.31 23.34
N LYS A 550 -15.71 -12.50 24.60
CA LYS A 550 -14.36 -12.09 24.98
C LYS A 550 -13.49 -12.70 23.89
N GLY A 551 -12.98 -11.85 23.00
CA GLY A 551 -11.87 -12.24 22.15
C GLY A 551 -10.83 -12.85 23.08
N LYS A 552 -10.08 -13.81 22.58
CA LYS A 552 -8.90 -14.32 23.30
C LYS A 552 -8.19 -13.08 23.88
N LYS A 553 -8.03 -13.00 25.22
CA LYS A 553 -7.34 -11.87 25.84
C LYS A 553 -6.01 -11.75 25.12
N ASP A 554 -5.78 -10.61 24.45
CA ASP A 554 -4.55 -10.37 23.72
C ASP A 554 -3.38 -10.47 24.71
N PRO A 555 -2.46 -11.44 24.56
CA PRO A 555 -1.33 -11.61 25.46
C PRO A 555 -0.35 -10.43 25.44
N THR A 556 -0.52 -9.47 24.52
CA THR A 556 0.38 -8.36 24.22
C THR A 556 -0.29 -6.98 24.38
N GLY A 557 -1.36 -6.91 25.17
CA GLY A 557 -2.10 -5.65 25.41
C GLY A 557 -1.29 -4.59 26.15
N ASP A 558 -0.31 -5.00 26.96
CA ASP A 558 0.47 -4.12 27.83
C ASP A 558 1.78 -3.62 27.19
N ARG A 559 2.13 -4.08 25.97
CA ARG A 559 3.36 -3.70 25.24
C ARG A 559 3.09 -2.65 24.15
N THR A 560 4.03 -1.73 23.94
CA THR A 560 3.97 -0.72 22.87
C THR A 560 4.14 -1.37 21.49
N THR A 561 3.61 -0.74 20.45
CA THR A 561 3.70 -1.25 19.07
C THR A 561 5.13 -1.27 18.53
N GLU A 562 5.98 -0.37 19.02
CA GLU A 562 7.38 -0.23 18.63
C GLU A 562 8.24 -1.36 19.22
N ASP A 563 8.01 -1.75 20.48
CA ASP A 563 8.66 -2.91 21.12
C ASP A 563 8.32 -4.22 20.38
N LEU A 564 7.03 -4.41 20.04
CA LEU A 564 6.60 -5.57 19.25
C LEU A 564 7.20 -5.58 17.84
N PHE A 565 7.47 -4.40 17.28
CA PHE A 565 8.10 -4.28 15.97
C PHE A 565 9.58 -4.67 16.03
N GLN A 566 10.29 -4.12 17.02
CA GLN A 566 11.71 -4.42 17.23
C GLN A 566 11.92 -5.91 17.54
N GLU A 567 11.07 -6.54 18.36
CA GLU A 567 11.12 -7.98 18.63
C GLU A 567 11.04 -8.82 17.33
N LEU A 568 10.21 -8.42 16.37
CA LEU A 568 10.06 -9.14 15.11
C LEU A 568 11.21 -8.86 14.12
N VAL A 569 11.81 -7.67 14.17
CA VAL A 569 13.01 -7.31 13.40
C VAL A 569 14.23 -8.06 13.94
N ASP A 570 14.43 -8.08 15.26
CA ASP A 570 15.53 -8.80 15.92
C ASP A 570 15.44 -10.31 15.67
N ASN A 571 14.22 -10.86 15.63
CA ASN A 571 13.98 -12.24 15.25
C ASN A 571 14.11 -12.50 13.73
N GLY A 572 14.36 -11.48 12.91
CA GLY A 572 14.49 -11.60 11.45
C GLY A 572 13.21 -12.04 10.73
N ILE A 573 12.05 -11.92 11.39
CA ILE A 573 10.73 -12.20 10.80
C ILE A 573 10.31 -11.03 9.92
N ILE A 574 10.63 -9.80 10.33
CA ILE A 574 10.52 -8.63 9.46
C ILE A 574 11.85 -8.46 8.76
N ARG A 575 11.83 -8.57 7.42
CA ARG A 575 13.04 -8.58 6.58
C ARG A 575 12.97 -7.51 5.49
N THR A 576 14.10 -6.86 5.22
CA THR A 576 14.27 -5.99 4.04
C THR A 576 14.48 -6.82 2.77
N TYR A 577 13.88 -6.37 1.66
CA TYR A 577 14.01 -6.99 0.34
C TYR A 577 14.71 -6.04 -0.64
N PRO A 578 15.39 -6.57 -1.68
CA PRO A 578 15.97 -5.75 -2.72
C PRO A 578 14.88 -5.05 -3.53
N CYS A 579 15.09 -3.78 -3.87
CA CYS A 579 14.16 -3.01 -4.70
C CYS A 579 14.27 -3.48 -6.16
N VAL A 580 13.28 -4.24 -6.62
CA VAL A 580 13.19 -4.78 -7.99
C VAL A 580 11.86 -4.30 -8.57
N ARG A 581 11.85 -3.76 -9.79
CA ARG A 581 10.61 -3.36 -10.46
C ARG A 581 10.07 -4.46 -11.36
N LEU A 582 8.75 -4.50 -11.61
CA LEU A 582 8.16 -5.49 -12.53
C LEU A 582 8.74 -5.41 -13.96
N ARG A 583 9.20 -4.22 -14.36
CA ARG A 583 9.85 -4.00 -15.66
C ARG A 583 11.18 -4.75 -15.81
N GLU A 584 11.85 -5.09 -14.70
CA GLU A 584 13.12 -5.84 -14.69
C GLU A 584 12.90 -7.36 -14.81
N TYR A 585 11.66 -7.83 -14.66
CA TYR A 585 11.29 -9.22 -14.94
C TYR A 585 11.21 -9.43 -16.46
N PHE A 586 12.31 -9.85 -17.06
CA PHE A 586 12.44 -10.05 -18.50
C PHE A 586 11.71 -11.31 -18.98
N GLY A 587 11.05 -11.19 -20.12
CA GLY A 587 10.35 -12.25 -20.84
C GLY A 587 9.79 -11.69 -22.14
N ASP A 588 9.02 -12.50 -22.87
CA ASP A 588 8.21 -12.02 -24.00
C ASP A 588 6.76 -12.48 -23.86
N PHE A 589 5.84 -11.79 -24.53
CA PHE A 589 4.42 -12.15 -24.60
C PHE A 589 4.18 -13.25 -25.62
N SER A 590 3.09 -14.01 -25.46
CA SER A 590 2.71 -14.96 -26.50
C SER A 590 1.83 -14.33 -27.59
N TYR A 591 2.45 -14.01 -28.72
CA TYR A 591 1.74 -13.45 -29.88
C TYR A 591 0.88 -14.45 -30.64
N LYS A 592 1.11 -15.76 -30.47
CA LYS A 592 0.45 -16.82 -31.25
C LYS A 592 -0.65 -17.55 -30.47
N ASN A 593 -0.69 -17.39 -29.14
CA ASN A 593 -1.60 -18.16 -28.30
C ASN A 593 -3.07 -17.82 -28.58
N TRP A 594 -3.38 -16.58 -28.97
CA TRP A 594 -4.71 -16.19 -29.42
C TRP A 594 -5.17 -17.00 -30.64
N ASP A 595 -4.37 -17.04 -31.72
CA ASP A 595 -4.68 -17.80 -32.95
C ASP A 595 -4.85 -19.29 -32.68
N LEU A 596 -4.03 -19.84 -31.78
CA LEU A 596 -4.07 -21.24 -31.40
C LEU A 596 -5.35 -21.58 -30.63
N ARG A 597 -5.76 -20.70 -29.70
CA ARG A 597 -7.01 -20.87 -28.95
C ARG A 597 -8.25 -20.72 -29.82
N VAL A 598 -8.20 -19.88 -30.86
CA VAL A 598 -9.28 -19.80 -31.86
C VAL A 598 -9.47 -21.14 -32.59
N LYS A 599 -8.40 -21.92 -32.74
CA LYS A 599 -8.37 -23.29 -33.28
C LYS A 599 -8.58 -24.37 -32.22
N ASP A 600 -9.07 -24.01 -31.04
CA ASP A 600 -9.34 -24.88 -29.90
C ASP A 600 -8.09 -25.64 -29.36
N PHE A 601 -6.89 -25.10 -29.61
CA PHE A 601 -5.65 -25.57 -29.01
C PHE A 601 -5.21 -24.62 -27.90
N ASP A 602 -4.98 -25.14 -26.68
CA ASP A 602 -4.55 -24.32 -25.55
C ASP A 602 -3.04 -24.51 -25.24
N PRO A 603 -2.17 -23.62 -25.73
CA PRO A 603 -0.74 -23.65 -25.45
C PRO A 603 -0.41 -23.16 -24.02
N PRO A 604 0.76 -23.56 -23.47
CA PRO A 604 1.21 -23.06 -22.16
C PRO A 604 1.46 -21.55 -22.18
N ALA A 605 1.21 -20.90 -21.04
CA ALA A 605 1.44 -19.47 -20.85
C ALA A 605 2.94 -19.13 -20.82
N THR A 606 3.28 -17.93 -21.26
CA THR A 606 4.65 -17.39 -21.25
C THR A 606 4.94 -16.60 -19.98
N LEU A 607 6.21 -16.21 -19.77
CA LEU A 607 6.63 -15.49 -18.57
C LEU A 607 5.93 -14.13 -18.42
N LEU A 608 5.69 -13.39 -19.51
CA LEU A 608 4.99 -12.11 -19.42
C LEU A 608 3.48 -12.26 -19.22
N ASP A 609 2.89 -13.36 -19.71
CA ASP A 609 1.50 -13.68 -19.38
C ASP A 609 1.33 -13.91 -17.87
N VAL A 610 2.32 -14.54 -17.23
CA VAL A 610 2.39 -14.67 -15.76
C VAL A 610 2.55 -13.31 -15.08
N ARG A 611 3.39 -12.41 -15.62
CA ARG A 611 3.55 -11.04 -15.09
C ARG A 611 2.23 -10.27 -15.13
N GLN A 612 1.52 -10.31 -16.26
CA GLN A 612 0.20 -9.68 -16.41
C GLN A 612 -0.83 -10.29 -15.45
N ALA A 613 -0.84 -11.62 -15.31
CA ALA A 613 -1.71 -12.28 -14.35
C ALA A 613 -1.41 -11.87 -12.90
N VAL A 614 -0.14 -11.69 -12.54
CA VAL A 614 0.25 -11.18 -11.21
C VAL A 614 -0.21 -9.73 -11.02
N ILE A 615 -0.03 -8.87 -12.01
CA ILE A 615 -0.48 -7.47 -11.96
C ILE A 615 -1.99 -7.42 -11.71
N MET A 616 -2.78 -8.12 -12.53
CA MET A 616 -4.24 -8.04 -12.48
C MET A 616 -4.85 -8.73 -11.26
N ASN A 617 -4.27 -9.83 -10.78
CA ASN A 617 -4.88 -10.64 -9.72
C ASN A 617 -4.26 -10.43 -8.33
N CYS A 618 -3.00 -10.02 -8.26
CA CYS A 618 -2.28 -9.87 -7.00
C CYS A 618 -2.13 -8.40 -6.63
N ILE A 619 -1.61 -7.60 -7.55
CA ILE A 619 -1.13 -6.25 -7.26
C ILE A 619 -2.26 -5.22 -7.36
N MET A 620 -2.95 -5.15 -8.49
CA MET A 620 -4.01 -4.16 -8.75
C MET A 620 -5.19 -4.23 -7.76
N PRO A 621 -5.67 -5.42 -7.32
CA PRO A 621 -6.74 -5.49 -6.31
C PRO A 621 -6.35 -4.98 -4.93
N LEU A 622 -5.05 -4.87 -4.62
CA LEU A 622 -4.58 -4.29 -3.35
C LEU A 622 -4.65 -2.76 -3.35
N GLY A 623 -4.52 -2.14 -4.53
CA GLY A 623 -4.59 -0.69 -4.72
C GLY A 623 -6.00 -0.11 -4.64
N VAL A 624 -7.03 -0.94 -4.53
CA VAL A 624 -8.45 -0.53 -4.48
C VAL A 624 -9.12 -1.15 -3.24
N GLU A 625 -9.81 -0.34 -2.44
CA GLU A 625 -10.43 -0.82 -1.21
C GLU A 625 -11.74 -1.59 -1.42
N VAL A 626 -12.50 -1.24 -2.46
CA VAL A 626 -13.84 -1.78 -2.73
C VAL A 626 -13.79 -3.23 -3.22
N MET A 627 -12.69 -3.62 -3.86
CA MET A 627 -12.53 -4.95 -4.45
C MET A 627 -12.10 -5.99 -3.43
N LYS A 628 -12.51 -7.24 -3.68
CA LYS A 628 -12.09 -8.37 -2.86
C LYS A 628 -10.60 -8.66 -3.08
N ARG A 629 -9.80 -8.35 -2.05
CA ARG A 629 -8.35 -8.62 -2.06
C ARG A 629 -8.05 -10.13 -2.12
N PRO A 630 -7.02 -10.55 -2.88
CA PRO A 630 -6.54 -11.93 -2.86
C PRO A 630 -6.01 -12.26 -1.46
N LYS A 631 -6.41 -13.41 -0.92
CA LYS A 631 -5.98 -13.84 0.43
C LYS A 631 -4.65 -14.57 0.42
N SER A 632 -4.37 -15.30 -0.66
CA SER A 632 -3.19 -16.16 -0.81
C SER A 632 -2.90 -16.33 -2.28
N VAL A 633 -1.62 -16.27 -2.63
CA VAL A 633 -1.11 -16.48 -3.99
C VAL A 633 0.00 -17.50 -3.90
N LEU A 634 0.00 -18.49 -4.78
CA LEU A 634 1.06 -19.49 -4.89
C LEU A 634 1.76 -19.32 -6.24
N ILE A 635 3.06 -19.04 -6.21
CA ILE A 635 3.89 -18.97 -7.41
C ILE A 635 4.67 -20.28 -7.52
N ALA A 636 4.30 -21.13 -8.48
CA ALA A 636 4.92 -22.42 -8.72
C ALA A 636 5.62 -22.45 -10.09
N GLY A 637 6.67 -23.26 -10.20
CA GLY A 637 7.45 -23.38 -11.44
C GLY A 637 8.73 -24.18 -11.24
N PRO A 638 9.53 -24.40 -12.30
CA PRO A 638 10.83 -25.05 -12.19
C PRO A 638 11.82 -24.23 -11.34
N ARG A 639 12.95 -24.83 -10.95
CA ARG A 639 14.01 -24.07 -10.26
C ARG A 639 14.60 -23.03 -11.23
N GLN A 640 15.05 -21.89 -10.70
CA GLN A 640 15.72 -20.80 -11.44
C GLN A 640 14.87 -20.05 -12.49
N THR A 641 13.54 -20.12 -12.45
CA THR A 641 12.66 -19.33 -13.35
C THR A 641 12.37 -17.91 -12.87
N GLY A 642 13.21 -17.34 -11.99
CA GLY A 642 12.98 -15.98 -11.48
C GLY A 642 11.81 -15.84 -10.48
N LYS A 643 11.33 -16.93 -9.85
CA LYS A 643 10.24 -16.88 -8.85
C LYS A 643 10.51 -15.90 -7.70
N HIS A 644 11.73 -15.89 -7.18
CA HIS A 644 12.14 -14.95 -6.12
C HIS A 644 12.23 -13.51 -6.64
N LEU A 645 12.67 -13.33 -7.89
CA LEU A 645 12.71 -12.02 -8.54
C LEU A 645 11.30 -11.44 -8.68
N LEU A 646 10.34 -12.26 -9.12
CA LEU A 646 8.94 -11.89 -9.23
C LEU A 646 8.32 -11.58 -7.86
N ALA A 647 8.65 -12.36 -6.82
CA ALA A 647 8.20 -12.08 -5.45
C ALA A 647 8.73 -10.73 -4.94
N ASN A 648 10.03 -10.45 -5.12
CA ASN A 648 10.64 -9.17 -4.75
C ASN A 648 10.03 -7.99 -5.53
N ALA A 649 9.68 -8.21 -6.81
CA ALA A 649 8.97 -7.21 -7.60
C ALA A 649 7.59 -6.90 -7.02
N ILE A 650 6.82 -7.93 -6.63
CA ILE A 650 5.52 -7.73 -5.95
C ILE A 650 5.71 -6.92 -4.66
N PHE A 651 6.73 -7.23 -3.85
CA PHE A 651 6.99 -6.51 -2.60
C PHE A 651 7.30 -5.04 -2.83
N THR A 652 8.09 -4.74 -3.86
CA THR A 652 8.52 -3.39 -4.23
C THR A 652 7.34 -2.56 -4.75
N GLU A 653 6.54 -3.10 -5.68
CA GLU A 653 5.39 -2.37 -6.25
C GLU A 653 4.29 -2.14 -5.20
N THR A 654 4.05 -3.11 -4.30
CA THR A 654 3.05 -2.96 -3.23
C THR A 654 3.54 -2.13 -2.05
N GLN A 655 4.83 -1.75 -2.04
CA GLN A 655 5.51 -1.06 -0.93
C GLN A 655 5.22 -1.72 0.43
N CYS A 656 5.10 -3.04 0.48
CA CYS A 656 4.62 -3.72 1.69
C CYS A 656 5.73 -3.91 2.74
N VAL A 657 5.33 -4.11 4.00
CA VAL A 657 6.20 -4.68 5.03
C VAL A 657 6.19 -6.21 4.89
N LEU A 658 7.37 -6.80 4.69
CA LEU A 658 7.55 -8.23 4.48
C LEU A 658 7.69 -8.97 5.81
N PHE A 659 6.83 -9.97 6.03
CA PHE A 659 6.92 -10.94 7.11
C PHE A 659 7.38 -12.28 6.54
N ASP A 660 8.62 -12.67 6.76
CA ASP A 660 9.21 -13.92 6.32
C ASP A 660 8.94 -15.02 7.35
N LEU A 661 8.07 -15.97 6.99
CA LEU A 661 7.73 -17.16 7.79
C LEU A 661 8.32 -18.44 7.18
N SER A 662 9.44 -18.32 6.48
CA SER A 662 10.15 -19.47 5.96
C SER A 662 10.57 -20.41 7.10
N PRO A 663 10.54 -21.74 6.88
CA PRO A 663 10.86 -22.71 7.93
C PRO A 663 12.25 -22.48 8.52
N GLU A 664 13.21 -22.03 7.71
CA GLU A 664 14.58 -21.74 8.12
C GLU A 664 14.67 -20.57 9.12
N VAL A 665 13.80 -19.57 8.99
CA VAL A 665 13.76 -18.39 9.87
C VAL A 665 12.99 -18.70 11.15
N THR A 666 11.95 -19.52 11.04
CA THR A 666 11.05 -19.89 12.15
C THR A 666 11.62 -21.03 13.00
N PHE A 667 12.57 -21.80 12.47
CA PHE A 667 13.26 -22.85 13.20
C PHE A 667 13.91 -22.28 14.47
N GLU A 668 13.70 -22.94 15.62
CA GLU A 668 14.16 -22.55 16.97
C GLU A 668 13.55 -21.29 17.59
N LYS A 669 12.90 -20.41 16.81
CA LYS A 669 12.24 -19.19 17.34
C LYS A 669 10.82 -19.51 17.79
N TYR A 670 10.46 -19.08 19.01
CA TYR A 670 9.14 -19.34 19.63
C TYR A 670 8.78 -20.84 19.77
N THR A 671 9.68 -21.64 20.35
CA THR A 671 9.48 -23.08 20.56
C THR A 671 8.18 -23.41 21.33
N GLY A 672 7.50 -24.47 20.91
CA GLY A 672 6.32 -25.03 21.56
C GLY A 672 4.98 -24.45 21.06
N ALA A 673 3.89 -25.19 21.25
CA ALA A 673 2.56 -24.83 20.74
C ALA A 673 2.01 -23.50 21.30
N LYS A 674 2.49 -23.05 22.46
CA LYS A 674 2.14 -21.74 23.05
C LYS A 674 2.96 -20.60 22.42
N GLY A 675 4.23 -20.84 22.11
CA GLY A 675 5.11 -19.91 21.40
C GLY A 675 4.60 -19.64 19.98
N MET A 676 4.30 -20.67 19.21
CA MET A 676 3.73 -20.53 17.85
C MET A 676 2.39 -19.80 17.85
N LYS A 677 1.51 -20.08 18.83
CA LYS A 677 0.25 -19.33 18.99
C LYS A 677 0.50 -17.85 19.32
N MET A 678 1.54 -17.55 20.09
CA MET A 678 1.94 -16.18 20.40
C MET A 678 2.52 -15.48 19.17
N LEU A 679 3.36 -16.15 18.38
CA LEU A 679 3.91 -15.63 17.14
C LEU A 679 2.82 -15.32 16.12
N ILE A 680 1.90 -16.25 15.88
CA ILE A 680 0.75 -16.03 14.99
C ILE A 680 -0.10 -14.86 15.50
N HIS A 681 -0.26 -14.69 16.81
CA HIS A 681 -0.98 -13.57 17.38
C HIS A 681 -0.25 -12.24 17.17
N LEU A 682 1.07 -12.20 17.41
CA LEU A 682 1.93 -11.04 17.16
C LEU A 682 1.88 -10.62 15.70
N ILE A 683 2.09 -11.56 14.78
CA ILE A 683 2.03 -11.30 13.34
C ILE A 683 0.64 -10.81 12.93
N ASN A 684 -0.45 -11.42 13.40
CA ASN A 684 -1.80 -10.94 13.09
C ASN A 684 -2.11 -9.54 13.64
N LYS A 685 -1.50 -9.15 14.77
CA LYS A 685 -1.62 -7.80 15.33
C LYS A 685 -0.81 -6.81 14.49
N MET A 686 0.46 -7.12 14.22
CA MET A 686 1.40 -6.24 13.52
C MET A 686 1.07 -6.08 12.04
N THR A 687 0.69 -7.16 11.33
CA THR A 687 0.29 -7.09 9.91
C THR A 687 -0.90 -6.16 9.67
N ARG A 688 -1.83 -6.07 10.63
CA ARG A 688 -2.97 -5.15 10.55
C ARG A 688 -2.59 -3.70 10.83
N LEU A 689 -1.65 -3.47 11.74
CA LEU A 689 -1.17 -2.13 12.08
C LEU A 689 -0.26 -1.56 10.99
N LEU A 690 0.56 -2.43 10.37
CA LEU A 690 1.55 -2.09 9.34
C LEU A 690 1.02 -2.39 7.93
N ALA A 691 -0.28 -2.25 7.69
CA ALA A 691 -0.84 -2.46 6.36
C ALA A 691 -0.33 -1.36 5.40
N PRO A 692 0.04 -1.70 4.13
CA PRO A 692 0.03 -3.03 3.52
C PRO A 692 1.18 -3.93 3.98
N SER A 693 0.86 -5.19 4.30
CA SER A 693 1.84 -6.20 4.71
C SER A 693 1.66 -7.51 3.93
N ILE A 694 2.76 -8.18 3.61
CA ILE A 694 2.76 -9.47 2.92
C ILE A 694 3.48 -10.50 3.77
N ILE A 695 2.84 -11.66 3.96
CA ILE A 695 3.42 -12.82 4.61
C ILE A 695 4.00 -13.72 3.51
N TYR A 696 5.31 -13.93 3.56
CA TYR A 696 6.05 -14.73 2.60
C TYR A 696 6.45 -16.07 3.19
N PHE A 697 6.28 -17.13 2.39
CA PHE A 697 6.72 -18.48 2.70
C PHE A 697 7.61 -18.96 1.58
N GLU A 698 8.91 -19.09 1.84
CA GLU A 698 9.81 -19.79 0.93
C GLU A 698 9.65 -21.30 1.09
N ALA A 699 9.66 -22.02 -0.03
CA ALA A 699 9.51 -23.48 -0.08
C ALA A 699 8.32 -24.00 0.76
N ALA A 700 7.13 -23.49 0.47
CA ALA A 700 5.90 -23.81 1.21
C ALA A 700 5.63 -25.33 1.33
N GLU A 701 6.13 -26.16 0.41
CA GLU A 701 6.06 -27.61 0.54
C GLU A 701 6.66 -28.13 1.87
N LYS A 702 7.75 -27.53 2.35
CA LYS A 702 8.41 -27.95 3.60
C LYS A 702 7.53 -27.70 4.83
N ASN A 703 6.79 -26.58 4.84
CA ASN A 703 5.89 -26.24 5.95
C ASN A 703 4.66 -27.14 6.01
N ILE A 704 4.13 -27.54 4.85
CA ILE A 704 2.93 -28.38 4.76
C ILE A 704 3.25 -29.84 5.12
N LEU A 705 4.44 -30.33 4.74
CA LEU A 705 4.83 -31.73 4.99
C LEU A 705 5.14 -32.03 6.47
N GLN A 706 5.51 -31.02 7.27
CA GLN A 706 5.81 -31.20 8.69
C GLN A 706 4.61 -31.55 9.57
N GLU A 707 3.36 -31.28 9.15
CA GLU A 707 2.17 -31.65 9.95
C GLU A 707 1.79 -33.14 9.84
N ASN A 708 2.37 -33.88 8.88
CA ASN A 708 2.04 -35.29 8.62
C ASN A 708 3.15 -36.28 9.07
N SER A 709 4.17 -35.79 9.78
CA SER A 709 5.25 -36.61 10.39
C SER A 709 5.21 -36.41 11.90
#